data_AF-A0A523ZYK1-F1
#
_entry.id   AF-A0A523ZYK1-F1
#
_cell.length_a   1.000
_cell.length_b   1.000
_cell.length_c   1.000
_cell.angle_alpha   90.00
_cell.angle_beta   90.00
_cell.angle_gamma   90.00
#
_symmetry.space_group_name_H-M   'P 1'
#
loop_
_entity.id
_entity.type
_entity.pdbx_description
1 polymer ?
#
loop_
_entity_poly.entity_id
_entity_poly.type
_entity_poly.pdbx_seq_one_letter_code
_entity_poly.pdbx_strand_id
1 'polypeptide(L)'
;MALASDSSKSQRIARKRDSYLFLAFLLSLLAATPLLIGRGVVNTRAGGDSPFLLQRVHQLTQNLRAGVFPARWMPDGAYGLGYPFFNFYAAFPYYLAAMLNLAGCGVLWGMKLTQTLGFAGAGVSMYLLARKIGASPPAALLASACYTFTPYHLVNAYVRGDSLSELYAFALYPTVLWAVLRLRERPSPEHIALLGGTSALLMSTHNISAMIFAPLLGLWLAGEALIPARRRGWRVLATGALALGLGLLLSSWYWAPAFRERSLVQLEEQTTGYFHYAGHFRSADLVQWRPIHDYSIGPEHDPFSMGLVQTGLAVAGTIALVVQLARRRPPGVSRFLAVLSMLIYGWMMTPSSRWVWAHVPLLPYVQFPWRLLSVQALGIALVASNVPDLWQGPWARSVALGLATMAAVGGMAGLRIDRLPLSEADVNRQRLMLYETFSGNIGTTVRHEYLPRWMVPRPYTSGVQLNDGEKPPPLVLEGRIAGARLLGRGPHAEDWEIEASAPSLVAFHTTFYPGWEATVDGVPQGVEPLLGLGLVGLRLQPGTHQVKLRFTDSPVRRRTAQASLVGLLFWIALALYPCRRSRRHRIGVLGLLGAVAVVAIFMARAVSEPPSVADQAGGPLVMDLVRAPYLHREPDGVWLGEAHLIDCTISASSARPGEDVRIGLLWQEAPADHLATVQMVGATAHLFEPSLSWARASAAVMSDQQTELILELPEDIPPGIYVLRLLVHKDGQPQVPRTSRGLKMGTLALEPVRVLPSRWATGEEEVLGHYGPERAPPVITLVGVDAARRSDRSVEVSLTWRSERQAPLNYVMSLRLRRADGSRVATRDLPPLSGGYPTSLWRPGELITDRVLLSTSEAALPAGEYELEIVLYDRVTLKAVGTARKRVSLS
;
A
#
# COMPACT_ATOMS: atom_id res chain seq x y z
N MET A 1 54.34 38.07 -4.34
CA MET A 1 52.96 38.53 -4.08
C MET A 1 51.89 37.90 -5.02
N ALA A 2 52.24 37.30 -6.17
CA ALA A 2 51.26 36.70 -7.10
C ALA A 2 50.69 35.32 -6.66
N LEU A 3 51.45 34.49 -5.94
CA LEU A 3 51.04 33.15 -5.48
C LEU A 3 50.01 33.16 -4.34
N ALA A 4 49.92 34.24 -3.56
CA ALA A 4 48.92 34.37 -2.48
C ALA A 4 47.52 34.68 -3.02
N SER A 5 47.40 35.35 -4.17
CA SER A 5 46.12 35.75 -4.77
C SER A 5 45.34 34.60 -5.40
N ASP A 6 46.04 33.56 -5.87
CA ASP A 6 45.44 32.43 -6.55
C ASP A 6 44.87 31.40 -5.55
N SER A 7 45.53 31.27 -4.38
CA SER A 7 45.01 30.48 -3.26
C SER A 7 43.72 31.06 -2.67
N SER A 8 43.60 32.39 -2.57
CA SER A 8 42.41 33.04 -2.03
C SER A 8 41.22 32.98 -3.00
N LYS A 9 41.46 33.10 -4.31
CA LYS A 9 40.43 32.90 -5.35
C LYS A 9 39.93 31.45 -5.37
N SER A 10 40.83 30.47 -5.32
CA SER A 10 40.48 29.04 -5.27
C SER A 10 39.67 28.70 -4.02
N GLN A 11 40.09 29.20 -2.84
CA GLN A 11 39.33 29.02 -1.60
C GLN A 11 37.96 29.72 -1.63
N ARG A 12 37.85 30.92 -2.22
CA ARG A 12 36.57 31.64 -2.32
C ARG A 12 35.59 30.98 -3.30
N ILE A 13 36.09 30.34 -4.37
CA ILE A 13 35.29 29.55 -5.31
C ILE A 13 34.82 28.24 -4.67
N ALA A 14 35.69 27.55 -3.92
CA ALA A 14 35.32 26.36 -3.16
C ALA A 14 34.25 26.67 -2.10
N ARG A 15 34.47 27.72 -1.28
CA ARG A 15 33.53 28.16 -0.22
C ARG A 15 32.16 28.58 -0.76
N LYS A 16 32.10 29.21 -1.94
CA LYS A 16 30.84 29.52 -2.65
C LYS A 16 30.16 28.28 -3.20
N ARG A 17 30.90 27.26 -3.64
CA ARG A 17 30.33 25.98 -4.10
C ARG A 17 29.59 25.29 -2.96
N ASP A 18 30.16 25.33 -1.77
CA ASP A 18 29.63 24.65 -0.60
C ASP A 18 28.35 25.33 -0.07
N SER A 19 28.23 26.65 -0.18
CA SER A 19 27.03 27.38 0.28
C SER A 19 25.78 27.12 -0.57
N TYR A 20 25.89 27.00 -1.90
CA TYR A 20 24.72 26.74 -2.76
C TYR A 20 24.24 25.29 -2.66
N LEU A 21 25.16 24.34 -2.51
CA LEU A 21 24.80 22.94 -2.25
C LEU A 21 24.07 22.81 -0.90
N PHE A 22 24.57 23.49 0.14
CA PHE A 22 23.90 23.56 1.43
C PHE A 22 22.50 24.18 1.32
N LEU A 23 22.34 25.26 0.54
CA LEU A 23 21.01 25.85 0.32
C LEU A 23 20.07 24.91 -0.45
N ALA A 24 20.57 24.15 -1.44
CA ALA A 24 19.78 23.12 -2.13
C ALA A 24 19.30 22.02 -1.16
N PHE A 25 20.15 21.61 -0.23
CA PHE A 25 19.78 20.70 0.85
C PHE A 25 18.71 21.31 1.77
N LEU A 26 18.86 22.56 2.21
CA LEU A 26 17.85 23.26 3.03
C LEU A 26 16.50 23.40 2.33
N LEU A 27 16.47 23.73 1.03
CA LEU A 27 15.22 23.77 0.25
C LEU A 27 14.56 22.39 0.17
N SER A 28 15.35 21.33 0.11
CA SER A 28 14.84 19.96 0.12
C SER A 28 14.25 19.58 1.48
N LEU A 29 14.88 20.02 2.57
CA LEU A 29 14.31 19.87 3.91
C LEU A 29 13.02 20.69 4.07
N LEU A 30 12.96 21.91 3.51
CA LEU A 30 11.75 22.73 3.50
C LEU A 30 10.57 21.98 2.86
N ALA A 31 10.80 21.29 1.75
CA ALA A 31 9.78 20.46 1.10
C ALA A 31 9.34 19.28 1.96
N ALA A 32 10.20 18.75 2.83
CA ALA A 32 9.92 17.65 3.74
C ALA A 32 9.35 18.10 5.10
N THR A 33 9.40 19.39 5.42
CA THR A 33 8.95 19.96 6.70
C THR A 33 7.52 19.52 7.09
N PRO A 34 6.53 19.49 6.17
CA PRO A 34 5.19 19.03 6.52
C PRO A 34 5.12 17.59 7.03
N LEU A 35 6.08 16.71 6.69
CA LEU A 35 6.15 15.33 7.22
C LEU A 35 6.59 15.31 8.69
N LEU A 36 7.54 16.17 9.04
CA LEU A 36 8.19 16.23 10.35
C LEU A 36 7.34 16.96 11.39
N ILE A 37 6.53 17.93 10.98
CA ILE A 37 5.70 18.73 11.88
C ILE A 37 4.35 18.07 12.15
N GLY A 38 4.12 17.65 13.39
CA GLY A 38 2.84 17.17 13.89
C GLY A 38 2.84 15.69 14.30
N ARG A 39 1.88 15.32 15.14
CA ARG A 39 1.68 13.95 15.61
C ARG A 39 1.22 13.02 14.48
N GLY A 40 1.51 11.73 14.63
CA GLY A 40 1.13 10.70 13.66
C GLY A 40 1.74 10.88 12.27
N VAL A 41 1.06 10.37 11.24
CA VAL A 41 1.51 10.40 9.84
C VAL A 41 0.65 11.33 9.00
N VAL A 42 1.16 11.75 7.84
CA VAL A 42 0.34 12.44 6.85
C VAL A 42 -0.73 11.47 6.36
N ASN A 43 -1.99 11.91 6.38
CA ASN A 43 -3.10 11.15 5.83
C ASN A 43 -3.25 11.47 4.35
N THR A 44 -3.46 10.46 3.51
CA THR A 44 -3.43 10.61 2.04
C THR A 44 -4.68 10.05 1.35
N ARG A 45 -4.74 10.19 0.03
CA ARG A 45 -5.90 10.02 -0.87
C ARG A 45 -6.87 8.89 -0.49
N ALA A 46 -8.16 9.19 -0.64
CA ALA A 46 -9.31 8.31 -0.38
C ALA A 46 -9.31 7.67 1.03
N GLY A 47 -8.64 8.35 1.96
CA GLY A 47 -8.50 7.96 3.35
C GLY A 47 -7.66 6.73 3.65
N GLY A 48 -7.25 5.94 2.66
CA GLY A 48 -6.78 4.57 2.90
C GLY A 48 -5.32 4.27 2.58
N ASP A 49 -4.61 5.09 1.81
CA ASP A 49 -3.33 4.64 1.23
C ASP A 49 -2.13 4.76 2.20
N SER A 50 -2.11 5.75 3.09
CA SER A 50 -1.04 5.92 4.11
C SER A 50 -0.83 4.70 5.01
N PRO A 51 -1.89 4.03 5.52
CA PRO A 51 -1.75 2.76 6.24
C PRO A 51 -0.99 1.64 5.50
N PHE A 52 -0.92 1.65 4.17
CA PHE A 52 -0.08 0.69 3.43
C PHE A 52 1.39 0.80 3.82
N LEU A 53 1.89 2.01 4.07
CA LEU A 53 3.27 2.19 4.52
C LEU A 53 3.50 1.58 5.90
N LEU A 54 2.56 1.79 6.83
CA LEU A 54 2.62 1.23 8.19
C LEU A 54 2.74 -0.29 8.11
N GLN A 55 1.86 -0.94 7.34
CA GLN A 55 1.87 -2.39 7.18
C GLN A 55 3.15 -2.87 6.50
N ARG A 56 3.60 -2.24 5.40
CA ARG A 56 4.83 -2.64 4.69
C ARG A 56 6.07 -2.53 5.58
N VAL A 57 6.24 -1.42 6.30
CA VAL A 57 7.39 -1.23 7.20
C VAL A 57 7.33 -2.17 8.40
N HIS A 58 6.15 -2.34 9.02
CA HIS A 58 5.96 -3.26 10.12
C HIS A 58 6.30 -4.70 9.70
N GLN A 59 5.72 -5.19 8.59
CA GLN A 59 5.93 -6.56 8.11
C GLN A 59 7.37 -6.82 7.65
N LEU A 60 8.03 -5.83 7.04
CA LEU A 60 9.45 -5.95 6.71
C LEU A 60 10.33 -5.98 7.97
N THR A 61 9.99 -5.20 8.99
CA THR A 61 10.67 -5.23 10.30
C THR A 61 10.57 -6.62 10.92
N GLN A 62 9.40 -7.28 10.86
CA GLN A 62 9.25 -8.63 11.40
C GLN A 62 10.18 -9.64 10.72
N ASN A 63 10.35 -9.55 9.39
CA ASN A 63 11.30 -10.37 8.65
C ASN A 63 12.75 -10.14 9.13
N LEU A 64 13.18 -8.89 9.16
CA LEU A 64 14.54 -8.53 9.54
C LEU A 64 14.84 -8.91 11.00
N ARG A 65 13.88 -8.72 11.91
CA ARG A 65 13.99 -9.12 13.32
C ARG A 65 14.17 -10.63 13.47
N ALA A 66 13.55 -11.42 12.58
CA ALA A 66 13.70 -12.87 12.52
C ALA A 66 14.95 -13.33 11.74
N GLY A 67 15.85 -12.43 11.34
CA GLY A 67 17.06 -12.77 10.57
C GLY A 67 16.78 -13.14 9.11
N VAL A 68 15.59 -12.84 8.59
CA VAL A 68 15.20 -13.16 7.21
C VAL A 68 15.63 -12.03 6.28
N PHE A 69 16.64 -12.30 5.44
CA PHE A 69 17.08 -11.42 4.37
C PHE A 69 17.45 -12.21 3.10
N PRO A 70 16.99 -11.80 1.91
CA PRO A 70 16.00 -10.75 1.68
C PRO A 70 14.59 -11.19 2.15
N ALA A 71 13.80 -10.25 2.66
CA ALA A 71 12.39 -10.47 2.95
C ALA A 71 11.63 -10.76 1.65
N ARG A 72 10.75 -11.77 1.70
CA ARG A 72 9.87 -12.19 0.59
C ARG A 72 8.40 -12.20 0.97
N TRP A 73 8.11 -12.31 2.26
CA TRP A 73 6.81 -12.63 2.81
C TRP A 73 6.35 -11.56 3.80
N MET A 74 5.07 -11.19 3.78
CA MET A 74 4.42 -10.43 4.85
C MET A 74 3.63 -11.42 5.71
N PRO A 75 4.14 -11.85 6.88
CA PRO A 75 3.49 -12.91 7.67
C PRO A 75 2.07 -12.61 8.10
N ASP A 76 1.76 -11.35 8.41
CA ASP A 76 0.43 -10.95 8.86
C ASP A 76 -0.40 -10.26 7.76
N GLY A 77 0.12 -10.15 6.54
CA GLY A 77 -0.67 -9.66 5.41
C GLY A 77 -1.78 -10.63 5.02
N ALA A 78 -2.79 -10.14 4.31
CA ALA A 78 -3.96 -10.94 3.93
C ALA A 78 -4.68 -11.54 5.15
N TYR A 79 -5.04 -10.67 6.10
CA TYR A 79 -5.76 -11.02 7.32
C TYR A 79 -5.00 -12.02 8.19
N GLY A 80 -3.68 -11.97 8.24
CA GLY A 80 -2.88 -12.92 9.03
C GLY A 80 -2.55 -14.25 8.33
N LEU A 81 -3.00 -14.45 7.09
CA LEU A 81 -2.73 -15.69 6.32
C LEU A 81 -1.34 -15.67 5.66
N GLY A 82 -0.76 -14.49 5.45
CA GLY A 82 0.53 -14.31 4.80
C GLY A 82 0.41 -13.95 3.32
N TYR A 83 1.31 -13.08 2.85
CA TYR A 83 1.24 -12.48 1.51
C TYR A 83 2.64 -12.29 0.87
N PRO A 84 2.89 -12.71 -0.38
CA PRO A 84 4.23 -12.70 -1.01
C PRO A 84 4.65 -11.32 -1.57
N PHE A 85 4.29 -10.23 -0.90
CA PHE A 85 4.46 -8.86 -1.41
C PHE A 85 5.89 -8.52 -1.82
N PHE A 86 6.87 -8.79 -0.95
CA PHE A 86 8.27 -8.41 -1.17
C PHE A 86 8.96 -9.26 -2.25
N ASN A 87 8.29 -10.31 -2.76
CA ASN A 87 8.77 -11.03 -3.93
C ASN A 87 8.45 -10.31 -5.25
N PHE A 88 7.40 -9.48 -5.28
CA PHE A 88 6.90 -8.82 -6.49
C PHE A 88 7.03 -7.30 -6.48
N TYR A 89 7.08 -6.69 -5.29
CA TYR A 89 7.20 -5.25 -5.13
C TYR A 89 8.59 -4.83 -4.63
N ALA A 90 9.24 -3.94 -5.37
CA ALA A 90 10.58 -3.41 -5.07
C ALA A 90 10.54 -2.62 -3.75
N ALA A 91 11.40 -3.00 -2.80
CA ALA A 91 11.20 -2.62 -1.40
C ALA A 91 12.37 -1.87 -0.75
N PHE A 92 13.38 -1.42 -1.51
CA PHE A 92 14.59 -0.82 -0.91
C PHE A 92 14.30 0.32 0.11
N PRO A 93 13.42 1.30 -0.16
CA PRO A 93 13.11 2.33 0.83
C PRO A 93 12.44 1.79 2.10
N TYR A 94 11.67 0.70 1.99
CA TYR A 94 11.08 0.06 3.17
C TYR A 94 12.15 -0.61 4.03
N TYR A 95 13.22 -1.16 3.44
CA TYR A 95 14.36 -1.67 4.22
C TYR A 95 14.99 -0.56 5.04
N LEU A 96 15.14 0.65 4.48
CA LEU A 96 15.65 1.79 5.22
C LEU A 96 14.74 2.15 6.40
N ALA A 97 13.43 2.26 6.18
CA ALA A 97 12.47 2.53 7.24
C ALA A 97 12.44 1.43 8.32
N ALA A 98 12.50 0.16 7.92
CA ALA A 98 12.52 -0.98 8.85
C ALA A 98 13.82 -1.04 9.65
N MET A 99 14.98 -0.72 9.05
CA MET A 99 16.24 -0.62 9.77
C MET A 99 16.21 0.51 10.81
N LEU A 100 15.62 1.66 10.49
CA LEU A 100 15.40 2.74 11.46
C LEU A 100 14.48 2.31 12.60
N ASN A 101 13.43 1.52 12.29
CA ASN A 101 12.55 0.96 13.31
C ASN A 101 13.29 -0.03 14.24
N LEU A 102 14.09 -0.95 13.68
CA LEU A 102 14.94 -1.87 14.47
C LEU A 102 15.98 -1.13 15.31
N ALA A 103 16.41 0.05 14.87
CA ALA A 103 17.30 0.93 15.61
C ALA A 103 16.60 1.79 16.67
N GLY A 104 15.30 1.58 16.92
CA GLY A 104 14.57 2.23 18.02
C GLY A 104 13.83 3.51 17.63
N CYS A 105 13.84 3.96 16.37
CA CYS A 105 13.07 5.14 15.96
C CYS A 105 11.55 4.90 15.97
N GLY A 106 11.08 3.66 15.95
CA GLY A 106 9.67 3.33 15.71
C GLY A 106 9.30 3.37 14.22
N VAL A 107 8.10 2.87 13.90
CA VAL A 107 7.60 2.78 12.52
C VAL A 107 7.29 4.17 11.97
N LEU A 108 6.67 5.03 12.79
CA LEU A 108 6.19 6.34 12.33
C LEU A 108 7.36 7.27 11.97
N TRP A 109 8.36 7.37 12.85
CA TRP A 109 9.56 8.16 12.56
C TRP A 109 10.46 7.50 11.53
N GLY A 110 10.57 6.16 11.53
CA GLY A 110 11.28 5.43 10.49
C GLY A 110 10.77 5.81 9.09
N MET A 111 9.46 5.91 8.92
CA MET A 111 8.83 6.38 7.68
C MET A 111 9.09 7.86 7.40
N LYS A 112 8.86 8.77 8.36
CA LYS A 112 9.06 10.21 8.19
C LYS A 112 10.50 10.53 7.76
N LEU A 113 11.49 9.97 8.46
CA LEU A 113 12.90 10.19 8.17
C LEU A 113 13.28 9.63 6.81
N THR A 114 12.76 8.45 6.44
CA THR A 114 12.97 7.87 5.10
C THR A 114 12.39 8.79 4.02
N GLN A 115 11.17 9.30 4.15
CA GLN A 115 10.60 10.25 3.20
C GLN A 115 11.42 11.56 3.11
N THR A 116 11.89 12.09 4.25
CA THR A 116 12.79 13.26 4.29
C THR A 116 14.10 13.02 3.55
N LEU A 117 14.70 11.84 3.71
CA LEU A 117 15.91 11.44 2.99
C LEU A 117 15.65 11.32 1.48
N GLY A 118 14.45 10.90 1.07
CA GLY A 118 14.01 10.91 -0.33
C GLY A 118 14.06 12.33 -0.94
N PHE A 119 13.43 13.31 -0.28
CA PHE A 119 13.47 14.72 -0.71
C PHE A 119 14.89 15.28 -0.74
N ALA A 120 15.65 15.08 0.34
CA ALA A 120 17.04 15.54 0.43
C ALA A 120 17.91 14.93 -0.68
N GLY A 121 17.75 13.63 -0.93
CA GLY A 121 18.42 12.91 -2.01
C GLY A 121 18.08 13.49 -3.38
N ALA A 122 16.82 13.76 -3.67
CA ALA A 122 16.36 14.34 -4.93
C ALA A 122 16.95 15.73 -5.21
N GLY A 123 16.88 16.67 -4.26
CA GLY A 123 17.41 18.01 -4.48
C GLY A 123 18.95 18.05 -4.58
N VAL A 124 19.64 17.34 -3.69
CA VAL A 124 21.12 17.26 -3.71
C VAL A 124 21.63 16.63 -5.00
N SER A 125 21.07 15.50 -5.41
CA SER A 125 21.48 14.81 -6.64
C SER A 125 21.18 15.65 -7.89
N MET A 126 20.04 16.34 -7.94
CA MET A 126 19.71 17.26 -9.03
C MET A 126 20.69 18.44 -9.10
N TYR A 127 21.02 19.06 -7.96
CA TYR A 127 22.04 20.11 -7.92
C TYR A 127 23.37 19.61 -8.50
N LEU A 128 23.82 18.43 -8.06
CA LEU A 128 25.08 17.83 -8.52
C LEU A 128 25.06 17.49 -10.02
N LEU A 129 23.94 16.99 -10.53
CA LEU A 129 23.76 16.75 -11.97
C LEU A 129 23.79 18.05 -12.77
N ALA A 130 23.04 19.07 -12.36
CA ALA A 130 22.99 20.37 -13.02
C ALA A 130 24.39 21.01 -13.09
N ARG A 131 25.16 20.96 -11.99
CA ARG A 131 26.56 21.40 -11.98
C ARG A 131 27.44 20.60 -12.94
N LYS A 132 27.19 19.29 -13.06
CA LYS A 132 27.97 18.39 -13.93
C LYS A 132 27.76 18.67 -15.41
N ILE A 133 26.55 19.07 -15.81
CA ILE A 133 26.23 19.46 -17.20
C ILE A 133 26.64 20.90 -17.54
N GLY A 134 27.21 21.63 -16.58
CA GLY A 134 27.79 22.97 -16.79
C GLY A 134 26.97 24.16 -16.30
N ALA A 135 25.90 23.94 -15.52
CA ALA A 135 25.14 25.04 -14.92
C ALA A 135 26.00 25.81 -13.88
N SER A 136 25.80 27.13 -13.80
CA SER A 136 26.37 27.94 -12.71
C SER A 136 25.81 27.53 -11.34
N PRO A 137 26.47 27.87 -10.21
CA PRO A 137 25.93 27.56 -8.88
C PRO A 137 24.49 28.07 -8.63
N PRO A 138 24.11 29.31 -9.02
CA PRO A 138 22.72 29.76 -8.97
C PRO A 138 21.78 28.97 -9.88
N ALA A 139 22.18 28.67 -11.11
CA ALA A 139 21.38 27.87 -12.04
C ALA A 139 21.12 26.45 -11.54
N ALA A 140 22.11 25.81 -10.91
CA ALA A 140 21.96 24.49 -10.32
C ALA A 140 21.09 24.51 -9.05
N LEU A 141 21.10 25.60 -8.28
CA LEU A 141 20.16 25.79 -7.18
C LEU A 141 18.72 25.85 -7.71
N LEU A 142 18.48 26.59 -8.80
CA LEU A 142 17.17 26.64 -9.42
C LEU A 142 16.73 25.24 -9.91
N ALA A 143 17.61 24.49 -10.59
CA ALA A 143 17.31 23.12 -10.99
C ALA A 143 16.88 22.24 -9.81
N SER A 144 17.62 22.31 -8.70
CA SER A 144 17.27 21.61 -7.46
C SER A 144 15.89 22.04 -6.95
N ALA A 145 15.61 23.34 -6.87
CA ALA A 145 14.32 23.83 -6.36
C ALA A 145 13.15 23.40 -7.26
N CYS A 146 13.29 23.55 -8.58
CA CYS A 146 12.28 23.13 -9.56
C CYS A 146 11.97 21.64 -9.46
N TYR A 147 12.98 20.81 -9.18
CA TYR A 147 12.82 19.37 -9.06
C TYR A 147 12.24 18.94 -7.72
N THR A 148 12.67 19.60 -6.64
CA THR A 148 12.15 19.34 -5.29
C THR A 148 10.68 19.73 -5.17
N PHE A 149 10.30 20.92 -5.65
CA PHE A 149 8.96 21.50 -5.49
C PHE A 149 8.02 21.28 -6.68
N THR A 150 8.40 20.45 -7.66
CA THR A 150 7.47 20.06 -8.73
C THR A 150 6.23 19.40 -8.11
N PRO A 151 5.01 19.77 -8.54
CA PRO A 151 3.79 19.23 -7.94
C PRO A 151 3.75 17.71 -7.89
N TYR A 152 4.27 17.03 -8.92
CA TYR A 152 4.25 15.57 -8.94
C TYR A 152 5.12 14.92 -7.85
N HIS A 153 6.23 15.55 -7.46
CA HIS A 153 7.07 15.06 -6.37
C HIS A 153 6.36 15.24 -5.02
N LEU A 154 5.68 16.37 -4.84
CA LEU A 154 4.86 16.66 -3.67
C LEU A 154 3.64 15.75 -3.59
N VAL A 155 3.00 15.42 -4.72
CA VAL A 155 1.91 14.44 -4.80
C VAL A 155 2.33 13.08 -4.26
N ASN A 156 3.54 12.59 -4.58
CA ASN A 156 4.01 11.29 -4.12
C ASN A 156 4.11 11.21 -2.58
N ALA A 157 4.43 12.32 -1.91
CA ALA A 157 4.54 12.38 -0.45
C ALA A 157 3.23 12.77 0.26
N TYR A 158 2.47 13.73 -0.29
CA TYR A 158 1.39 14.41 0.43
C TYR A 158 -0.01 14.11 -0.09
N VAL A 159 -0.13 13.53 -1.28
CA VAL A 159 -1.43 13.19 -1.88
C VAL A 159 -1.62 11.68 -1.97
N ARG A 160 -0.61 10.94 -2.44
CA ARG A 160 -0.64 9.47 -2.49
C ARG A 160 -0.06 8.86 -1.21
N GLY A 161 1.07 9.37 -0.74
CA GLY A 161 1.69 8.99 0.54
C GLY A 161 2.35 7.62 0.50
N ASP A 162 1.63 6.61 0.02
CA ASP A 162 2.06 5.21 -0.16
C ASP A 162 3.21 5.01 -1.17
N SER A 163 3.48 6.03 -1.97
CA SER A 163 4.36 6.00 -3.14
C SER A 163 5.83 6.26 -2.79
N LEU A 164 6.27 5.74 -1.64
CA LEU A 164 7.63 5.90 -1.11
C LEU A 164 8.71 5.43 -2.11
N SER A 165 8.44 4.33 -2.82
CA SER A 165 9.32 3.82 -3.87
C SER A 165 9.49 4.79 -5.03
N GLU A 166 8.43 5.46 -5.46
CA GLU A 166 8.49 6.47 -6.53
C GLU A 166 9.16 7.77 -6.05
N LEU A 167 8.94 8.17 -4.78
CA LEU A 167 9.65 9.29 -4.15
C LEU A 167 11.18 9.07 -4.18
N TYR A 168 11.66 7.86 -3.91
CA TYR A 168 13.09 7.56 -3.98
C TYR A 168 13.62 7.47 -5.41
N ALA A 169 12.78 7.13 -6.40
CA ALA A 169 13.18 7.17 -7.80
C ALA A 169 13.60 8.59 -8.23
N PHE A 170 12.97 9.65 -7.67
CA PHE A 170 13.40 11.04 -7.90
C PHE A 170 14.84 11.29 -7.45
N ALA A 171 15.31 10.69 -6.34
CA ALA A 171 16.71 10.80 -5.94
C ALA A 171 17.66 10.07 -6.89
N LEU A 172 17.18 8.99 -7.51
CA LEU A 172 18.02 8.07 -8.27
C LEU A 172 18.15 8.46 -9.75
N TYR A 173 17.12 9.01 -10.40
CA TYR A 173 17.25 9.46 -11.80
C TYR A 173 18.43 10.41 -12.03
N PRO A 174 18.55 11.55 -11.31
CA PRO A 174 19.68 12.45 -11.49
C PRO A 174 21.02 11.83 -11.07
N THR A 175 21.02 10.97 -10.04
CA THR A 175 22.22 10.27 -9.58
C THR A 175 22.76 9.31 -10.64
N VAL A 176 21.88 8.57 -11.32
CA VAL A 176 22.24 7.65 -12.41
C VAL A 176 22.78 8.43 -13.61
N LEU A 177 22.15 9.53 -14.03
CA LEU A 177 22.69 10.38 -15.11
C LEU A 177 24.03 11.02 -14.72
N TRP A 178 24.19 11.41 -13.46
CA TRP A 178 25.46 11.93 -12.96
C TRP A 178 26.56 10.86 -13.05
N ALA A 179 26.26 9.60 -12.75
CA ALA A 179 27.17 8.48 -12.92
C ALA A 179 27.56 8.25 -14.39
N VAL A 180 26.62 8.39 -15.34
CA VAL A 180 26.90 8.35 -16.79
C VAL A 180 27.92 9.43 -17.18
N LEU A 181 27.73 10.67 -16.71
CA LEU A 181 28.64 11.76 -17.02
C LEU A 181 30.04 11.56 -16.43
N ARG A 182 30.13 10.95 -15.25
CA ARG A 182 31.41 10.56 -14.63
C ARG A 182 32.14 9.48 -15.44
N LEU A 183 31.41 8.45 -15.86
CA LEU A 183 31.93 7.39 -16.73
C LEU A 183 32.42 7.94 -18.07
N ARG A 184 31.66 8.87 -18.66
CA ARG A 184 32.00 9.54 -19.93
C ARG A 184 33.29 10.34 -19.85
N GLU A 185 33.54 11.04 -18.73
CA GLU A 185 34.81 11.75 -18.52
C GLU A 185 35.99 10.80 -18.38
N ARG A 186 35.79 9.71 -17.63
CA ARG A 186 36.81 8.71 -17.36
C ARG A 186 36.20 7.32 -17.25
N PRO A 187 36.28 6.50 -18.32
CA PRO A 187 35.92 5.09 -18.24
C PRO A 187 36.89 4.37 -17.28
N SER A 188 36.44 4.09 -16.06
CA SER A 188 37.23 3.42 -15.02
C SER A 188 36.36 2.47 -14.18
N PRO A 189 36.96 1.45 -13.53
CA PRO A 189 36.25 0.51 -12.64
C PRO A 189 35.32 1.19 -11.63
N GLU A 190 35.77 2.28 -11.00
CA GLU A 190 35.00 3.03 -10.00
C GLU A 190 33.69 3.61 -10.58
N HIS A 191 33.72 4.08 -11.83
CA HIS A 191 32.56 4.67 -12.48
C HIS A 191 31.61 3.60 -13.04
N ILE A 192 32.15 2.44 -13.44
CA ILE A 192 31.35 1.26 -13.77
C ILE A 192 30.59 0.81 -12.52
N ALA A 193 31.26 0.73 -11.36
CA ALA A 193 30.63 0.40 -10.09
C ALA A 193 29.57 1.44 -9.69
N LEU A 194 29.87 2.73 -9.83
CA LEU A 194 28.92 3.80 -9.52
C LEU A 194 27.65 3.71 -10.39
N LEU A 195 27.78 3.59 -11.71
CA LEU A 195 26.64 3.48 -12.61
C LEU A 195 25.88 2.18 -12.36
N GLY A 196 26.57 1.04 -12.27
CA GLY A 196 25.91 -0.25 -12.02
C GLY A 196 25.19 -0.32 -10.68
N GLY A 197 25.81 0.21 -9.61
CA GLY A 197 25.21 0.25 -8.27
C GLY A 197 24.00 1.17 -8.20
N THR A 198 24.06 2.36 -8.80
CA THR A 198 22.93 3.30 -8.82
C THR A 198 21.78 2.79 -9.69
N SER A 199 22.05 2.12 -10.81
CA SER A 199 21.04 1.44 -11.62
C SER A 199 20.40 0.25 -10.89
N ALA A 200 21.19 -0.58 -10.19
CA ALA A 200 20.67 -1.66 -9.36
C ALA A 200 19.77 -1.14 -8.22
N LEU A 201 20.16 -0.01 -7.63
CA LEU A 201 19.41 0.64 -6.57
C LEU A 201 18.06 1.17 -7.08
N LEU A 202 18.03 1.79 -8.27
CA LEU A 202 16.79 2.22 -8.91
C LEU A 202 15.85 1.04 -9.18
N MET A 203 16.38 -0.07 -9.70
CA MET A 203 15.60 -1.29 -9.95
C MET A 203 15.03 -1.91 -8.67
N SER A 204 15.82 -1.90 -7.60
CA SER A 204 15.43 -2.45 -6.28
C SER A 204 14.54 -1.49 -5.47
N THR A 205 14.40 -0.24 -5.94
CA THR A 205 13.54 0.79 -5.35
C THR A 205 12.16 0.77 -5.99
N HIS A 206 12.08 0.85 -7.31
CA HIS A 206 10.81 0.89 -8.02
C HIS A 206 10.99 0.42 -9.48
N ASN A 207 10.48 -0.77 -9.79
CA ASN A 207 10.59 -1.39 -11.12
C ASN A 207 9.89 -0.57 -12.22
N ILE A 208 8.72 -0.01 -11.94
CA ILE A 208 7.99 0.82 -12.92
C ILE A 208 8.77 2.10 -13.25
N SER A 209 9.33 2.78 -12.24
CA SER A 209 10.21 3.95 -12.47
C SER A 209 11.46 3.59 -13.25
N ALA A 210 12.09 2.46 -12.93
CA ALA A 210 13.25 1.97 -13.66
C ALA A 210 12.91 1.69 -15.13
N MET A 211 11.76 1.05 -15.39
CA MET A 211 11.27 0.77 -16.74
C MET A 211 10.99 2.04 -17.53
N ILE A 212 10.30 3.02 -16.94
CA ILE A 212 10.00 4.31 -17.56
C ILE A 212 11.29 5.07 -17.91
N PHE A 213 12.28 5.04 -17.03
CA PHE A 213 13.53 5.79 -17.16
C PHE A 213 14.59 5.11 -18.06
N ALA A 214 14.54 3.79 -18.22
CA ALA A 214 15.54 3.02 -18.97
C ALA A 214 15.76 3.48 -20.43
N PRO A 215 14.72 3.81 -21.22
CA PRO A 215 14.91 4.34 -22.58
C PRO A 215 15.70 5.65 -22.58
N LEU A 216 15.37 6.58 -21.67
CA LEU A 216 16.10 7.84 -21.51
C LEU A 216 17.55 7.60 -21.12
N LEU A 217 17.81 6.69 -20.19
CA LEU A 217 19.17 6.33 -19.77
C LEU A 217 20.01 5.79 -20.94
N GLY A 218 19.44 4.91 -21.76
CA GLY A 218 20.09 4.39 -22.97
C GLY A 218 20.40 5.49 -23.98
N LEU A 219 19.42 6.35 -24.28
CA LEU A 219 19.60 7.51 -25.17
C LEU A 219 20.64 8.50 -24.63
N TRP A 220 20.68 8.70 -23.31
CA TRP A 220 21.65 9.59 -22.68
C TRP A 220 23.07 9.06 -22.74
N LEU A 221 23.26 7.77 -22.44
CA LEU A 221 24.54 7.11 -22.57
C LEU A 221 25.03 7.13 -24.03
N ALA A 222 24.14 6.85 -24.99
CA ALA A 222 24.46 6.89 -26.41
C ALA A 222 24.81 8.31 -26.88
N GLY A 223 23.99 9.30 -26.55
CA GLY A 223 24.22 10.69 -26.90
C GLY A 223 25.56 11.22 -26.36
N GLU A 224 25.89 10.93 -25.10
CA GLU A 224 27.16 11.36 -24.50
C GLU A 224 28.38 10.64 -25.07
N ALA A 225 28.20 9.43 -25.64
CA ALA A 225 29.26 8.66 -26.28
C ALA A 225 29.49 9.01 -27.75
N LEU A 226 28.44 9.42 -28.48
CA LEU A 226 28.46 9.68 -29.93
C LEU A 226 28.98 11.09 -30.30
N ILE A 227 29.35 11.93 -29.33
CA ILE A 227 29.89 13.26 -29.60
C ILE A 227 31.22 13.16 -30.38
N PRO A 228 31.32 13.66 -31.63
CA PRO A 228 32.44 13.42 -32.55
C PRO A 228 33.82 13.85 -32.05
N ALA A 229 33.89 14.77 -31.09
CA ALA A 229 35.13 15.37 -30.61
C ALA A 229 36.02 14.43 -29.75
N ARG A 230 35.67 13.15 -29.55
CA ARG A 230 36.42 12.25 -28.65
C ARG A 230 36.62 10.84 -29.22
N ARG A 231 37.89 10.44 -29.44
CA ARG A 231 38.35 9.10 -29.89
C ARG A 231 37.97 7.91 -28.96
N ARG A 232 37.11 8.10 -27.96
CA ARG A 232 36.79 7.12 -26.90
C ARG A 232 35.31 6.71 -26.83
N GLY A 233 34.47 7.13 -27.77
CA GLY A 233 33.01 6.89 -27.74
C GLY A 233 32.63 5.42 -27.53
N TRP A 234 33.25 4.49 -28.27
CA TRP A 234 33.00 3.05 -28.11
C TRP A 234 33.31 2.55 -26.69
N ARG A 235 34.38 3.06 -26.05
CA ARG A 235 34.74 2.65 -24.68
C ARG A 235 33.68 3.10 -23.68
N VAL A 236 33.12 4.29 -23.85
CA VAL A 236 32.01 4.77 -23.00
C VAL A 236 30.79 3.87 -23.16
N LEU A 237 30.42 3.52 -24.40
CA LEU A 237 29.31 2.58 -24.65
C LEU A 237 29.57 1.21 -24.04
N ALA A 238 30.74 0.61 -24.27
CA ALA A 238 31.07 -0.71 -23.77
C ALA A 238 31.11 -0.75 -22.23
N THR A 239 31.77 0.21 -21.59
CA THR A 239 31.80 0.30 -20.12
C THR A 239 30.43 0.67 -19.52
N GLY A 240 29.62 1.46 -20.23
CA GLY A 240 28.26 1.77 -19.83
C GLY A 240 27.35 0.55 -19.91
N ALA A 241 27.41 -0.20 -21.01
CA ALA A 241 26.71 -1.48 -21.16
C ALA A 241 27.14 -2.49 -20.07
N LEU A 242 28.45 -2.58 -19.78
CA LEU A 242 28.95 -3.40 -18.68
C LEU A 242 28.41 -2.95 -17.31
N ALA A 243 28.34 -1.64 -17.06
CA ALA A 243 27.79 -1.10 -15.82
C ALA A 243 26.29 -1.39 -15.69
N LEU A 244 25.50 -1.21 -16.76
CA LEU A 244 24.08 -1.53 -16.76
C LEU A 244 23.84 -3.04 -16.61
N GLY A 245 24.64 -3.87 -17.27
CA GLY A 245 24.63 -5.33 -17.09
C GLY A 245 24.97 -5.74 -15.65
N LEU A 246 25.95 -5.08 -15.03
CA LEU A 246 26.26 -5.24 -13.61
C LEU A 246 25.07 -4.81 -12.73
N GLY A 247 24.38 -3.73 -13.08
CA GLY A 247 23.18 -3.28 -12.37
C GLY A 247 22.04 -4.30 -12.41
N LEU A 248 21.80 -4.91 -13.58
CA LEU A 248 20.84 -6.00 -13.75
C LEU A 248 21.25 -7.25 -12.96
N LEU A 249 22.53 -7.60 -12.96
CA LEU A 249 23.05 -8.72 -12.20
C LEU A 249 22.90 -8.49 -10.69
N LEU A 250 23.32 -7.33 -10.19
CA LEU A 250 23.20 -6.92 -8.79
C LEU A 250 21.76 -6.98 -8.28
N SER A 251 20.79 -6.53 -9.07
CA SER A 251 19.38 -6.50 -8.70
C SER A 251 18.61 -7.80 -9.03
N SER A 252 19.29 -8.81 -9.59
CA SER A 252 18.65 -10.05 -10.07
C SER A 252 17.98 -10.87 -8.97
N TRP A 253 18.41 -10.74 -7.72
CA TRP A 253 17.72 -11.36 -6.57
C TRP A 253 16.25 -10.93 -6.48
N TYR A 254 15.92 -9.72 -6.92
CA TYR A 254 14.57 -9.16 -6.86
C TYR A 254 13.81 -9.34 -8.19
N TRP A 255 14.30 -8.72 -9.28
CA TRP A 255 13.48 -8.59 -10.50
C TRP A 255 13.26 -9.92 -11.22
N ALA A 256 14.23 -10.84 -11.14
CA ALA A 256 14.15 -12.10 -11.87
C ALA A 256 13.11 -13.07 -11.26
N PRO A 257 13.06 -13.28 -9.92
CA PRO A 257 11.95 -13.99 -9.29
C PRO A 257 10.59 -13.33 -9.55
N ALA A 258 10.47 -12.01 -9.36
CA ALA A 258 9.23 -11.28 -9.61
C ALA A 258 8.66 -11.54 -11.02
N PHE A 259 9.54 -11.52 -12.03
CA PHE A 259 9.16 -11.80 -13.42
C PHE A 259 8.84 -13.28 -13.66
N ARG A 260 9.68 -14.20 -13.16
CA ARG A 260 9.54 -15.65 -13.44
C ARG A 260 8.35 -16.26 -12.71
N GLU A 261 8.02 -15.75 -11.53
CA GLU A 261 6.98 -16.26 -10.64
C GLU A 261 5.64 -15.50 -10.79
N ARG A 262 5.52 -14.62 -11.80
CA ARG A 262 4.30 -13.83 -12.07
C ARG A 262 3.03 -14.67 -12.25
N SER A 263 3.14 -15.89 -12.76
CA SER A 263 2.01 -16.81 -12.97
C SER A 263 1.56 -17.56 -11.71
N LEU A 264 2.18 -17.26 -10.56
CA LEU A 264 1.81 -17.83 -9.26
C LEU A 264 0.85 -16.92 -8.48
N VAL A 265 0.59 -15.72 -8.97
CA VAL A 265 -0.28 -14.70 -8.34
C VAL A 265 -1.24 -14.10 -9.36
N GLN A 266 -2.23 -13.32 -8.90
CA GLN A 266 -3.36 -12.81 -9.68
C GLN A 266 -3.09 -11.38 -10.21
N LEU A 267 -2.35 -11.24 -11.32
CA LEU A 267 -1.93 -9.91 -11.86
C LEU A 267 -2.87 -9.32 -12.91
N GLU A 268 -3.88 -10.05 -13.37
CA GLU A 268 -4.71 -9.67 -14.52
C GLU A 268 -5.45 -8.34 -14.28
N GLU A 269 -5.87 -8.10 -13.04
CA GLU A 269 -6.59 -6.90 -12.61
C GLU A 269 -5.73 -5.62 -12.60
N GLN A 270 -4.40 -5.74 -12.73
CA GLN A 270 -3.48 -4.58 -12.72
C GLN A 270 -3.57 -3.72 -13.97
N THR A 271 -4.16 -4.21 -15.05
CA THR A 271 -4.21 -3.49 -16.34
C THR A 271 -5.62 -3.24 -16.85
N THR A 272 -6.64 -3.50 -16.04
CA THR A 272 -8.06 -3.41 -16.43
C THR A 272 -8.81 -2.38 -15.58
N GLY A 273 -10.05 -2.07 -15.97
CA GLY A 273 -10.93 -1.16 -15.23
C GLY A 273 -10.27 0.20 -14.95
N TYR A 274 -10.26 0.60 -13.67
CA TYR A 274 -9.63 1.86 -13.25
C TYR A 274 -8.12 1.91 -13.56
N PHE A 275 -7.40 0.79 -13.60
CA PHE A 275 -5.96 0.79 -13.87
C PHE A 275 -5.60 0.79 -15.37
N HIS A 276 -6.60 0.80 -16.26
CA HIS A 276 -6.35 0.82 -17.69
C HIS A 276 -5.92 2.21 -18.16
N TYR A 277 -4.71 2.31 -18.75
CA TYR A 277 -4.05 3.58 -19.09
C TYR A 277 -4.86 4.54 -19.96
N ALA A 278 -5.72 4.03 -20.83
CA ALA A 278 -6.47 4.87 -21.76
C ALA A 278 -7.41 5.86 -21.06
N GLY A 279 -7.85 5.55 -19.82
CA GLY A 279 -8.70 6.43 -19.00
C GLY A 279 -7.94 7.56 -18.28
N HIS A 280 -6.61 7.61 -18.40
CA HIS A 280 -5.75 8.50 -17.60
C HIS A 280 -4.87 9.42 -18.45
N PHE A 281 -5.14 9.52 -19.76
CA PHE A 281 -4.48 10.50 -20.61
C PHE A 281 -4.91 11.92 -20.24
N ARG A 282 -3.98 12.86 -20.40
CA ARG A 282 -4.16 14.30 -20.21
C ARG A 282 -4.27 15.02 -21.54
N SER A 283 -5.15 16.00 -21.62
CA SER A 283 -5.34 16.84 -22.80
C SER A 283 -5.13 18.32 -22.44
N ALA A 284 -6.19 19.13 -22.47
CA ALA A 284 -6.15 20.53 -22.05
C ALA A 284 -5.79 20.70 -20.55
N ASP A 285 -5.95 19.65 -19.75
CA ASP A 285 -5.68 19.57 -18.32
C ASP A 285 -4.26 19.06 -17.98
N LEU A 286 -3.36 18.90 -18.97
CA LEU A 286 -1.95 18.56 -18.72
C LEU A 286 -1.24 19.61 -17.85
N VAL A 287 -1.67 20.88 -17.95
CA VAL A 287 -1.18 21.99 -17.14
C VAL A 287 -2.34 22.56 -16.32
N GLN A 288 -2.17 22.66 -15.00
CA GLN A 288 -3.06 23.47 -14.19
C GLN A 288 -2.72 24.95 -14.35
N TRP A 289 -3.71 25.77 -14.72
CA TRP A 289 -3.57 27.21 -14.97
C TRP A 289 -3.65 28.07 -13.70
N ARG A 290 -3.59 27.47 -12.51
CA ARG A 290 -3.54 28.20 -11.24
C ARG A 290 -2.09 28.48 -10.83
N PRO A 291 -1.75 29.69 -10.33
CA PRO A 291 -0.39 30.00 -9.86
C PRO A 291 0.08 29.12 -8.71
N ILE A 292 -0.85 28.73 -7.83
CA ILE A 292 -0.66 27.76 -6.76
C ILE A 292 -1.31 26.46 -7.22
N HIS A 293 -0.55 25.36 -7.19
CA HIS A 293 -1.05 24.05 -7.61
C HIS A 293 -2.15 23.54 -6.68
N ASP A 294 -3.24 23.05 -7.25
CA ASP A 294 -4.34 22.44 -6.49
C ASP A 294 -4.10 20.94 -6.34
N TYR A 295 -3.99 20.50 -5.09
CA TYR A 295 -3.76 19.10 -4.72
C TYR A 295 -5.05 18.33 -4.39
N SER A 296 -6.21 18.98 -4.49
CA SER A 296 -7.50 18.34 -4.19
C SER A 296 -7.83 17.24 -5.20
N ILE A 297 -8.55 16.24 -4.69
CA ILE A 297 -9.00 15.10 -5.48
C ILE A 297 -10.52 15.11 -5.46
N GLY A 298 -11.11 15.12 -6.64
CA GLY A 298 -12.55 15.04 -6.82
C GLY A 298 -12.92 14.69 -8.25
N PRO A 299 -14.22 14.62 -8.56
CA PRO A 299 -14.70 14.32 -9.92
C PRO A 299 -14.18 15.30 -10.98
N GLU A 300 -13.99 16.56 -10.58
CA GLU A 300 -13.57 17.65 -11.47
C GLU A 300 -12.11 18.08 -11.27
N HIS A 301 -11.43 17.55 -10.26
CA HIS A 301 -10.09 17.99 -9.85
C HIS A 301 -9.16 16.79 -9.67
N ASP A 302 -8.04 16.79 -10.39
CA ASP A 302 -7.03 15.74 -10.27
C ASP A 302 -5.61 16.35 -10.25
N PRO A 303 -4.80 16.08 -9.21
CA PRO A 303 -3.53 16.78 -9.05
C PRO A 303 -2.38 16.20 -9.88
N PHE A 304 -2.63 15.14 -10.67
CA PHE A 304 -1.62 14.51 -11.52
C PHE A 304 -1.42 15.25 -12.85
N SER A 305 -0.93 16.48 -12.76
CA SER A 305 -0.65 17.38 -13.89
C SER A 305 0.55 18.29 -13.59
N MET A 306 0.99 19.05 -14.59
CA MET A 306 2.03 20.07 -14.42
C MET A 306 1.46 21.32 -13.73
N GLY A 307 2.23 21.94 -12.85
CA GLY A 307 1.86 23.25 -12.29
C GLY A 307 2.23 24.41 -13.21
N LEU A 308 1.47 25.52 -13.17
CA LEU A 308 1.71 26.71 -14.00
C LEU A 308 3.14 27.25 -13.88
N VAL A 309 3.65 27.35 -12.65
CA VAL A 309 5.02 27.83 -12.37
C VAL A 309 6.06 26.93 -13.03
N GLN A 310 5.88 25.61 -12.96
CA GLN A 310 6.76 24.64 -13.59
C GLN A 310 6.74 24.77 -15.12
N THR A 311 5.56 24.93 -15.72
CA THR A 311 5.40 25.16 -17.16
C THR A 311 6.06 26.46 -17.59
N GLY A 312 5.86 27.55 -16.84
CA GLY A 312 6.51 28.84 -17.12
C GLY A 312 8.03 28.75 -17.07
N LEU A 313 8.59 28.02 -16.10
CA LEU A 313 10.03 27.75 -15.98
C LEU A 313 10.58 26.89 -17.12
N ALA A 314 9.79 25.90 -17.57
CA ALA A 314 10.13 25.08 -18.74
C ALA A 314 10.22 25.93 -20.02
N VAL A 315 9.23 26.79 -20.25
CA VAL A 315 9.21 27.72 -21.40
C VAL A 315 10.36 28.72 -21.30
N ALA A 316 10.53 29.40 -20.17
CA ALA A 316 11.61 30.37 -19.96
C ALA A 316 13.00 29.72 -20.12
N GLY A 317 13.18 28.51 -19.59
CA GLY A 317 14.43 27.74 -19.75
C GLY A 317 14.71 27.35 -21.21
N THR A 318 13.68 26.99 -21.97
CA THR A 318 13.79 26.68 -23.40
C THR A 318 14.15 27.94 -24.19
N ILE A 319 13.49 29.08 -23.93
CA ILE A 319 13.83 30.36 -24.55
C ILE A 319 15.26 30.75 -24.21
N ALA A 320 15.67 30.63 -22.94
CA ALA A 320 17.03 30.92 -22.52
C ALA A 320 18.06 30.05 -23.24
N LEU A 321 17.77 28.77 -23.46
CA LEU A 321 18.60 27.87 -24.25
C LEU A 321 18.72 28.32 -25.70
N VAL A 322 17.61 28.71 -26.34
CA VAL A 322 17.59 29.24 -27.72
C VAL A 322 18.40 30.54 -27.83
N VAL A 323 18.30 31.44 -26.85
CA VAL A 323 19.11 32.67 -26.80
C VAL A 323 20.61 32.33 -26.67
N GLN A 324 20.98 31.34 -25.86
CA GLN A 324 22.37 30.89 -25.75
C GLN A 324 22.89 30.28 -27.06
N LEU A 325 22.08 29.47 -27.74
CA LEU A 325 22.33 28.93 -29.08
C LEU A 325 22.58 30.05 -30.10
N ALA A 326 21.69 31.06 -30.14
CA ALA A 326 21.82 32.21 -31.03
C ALA A 326 23.09 33.03 -30.76
N ARG A 327 23.54 33.09 -29.50
CA ARG A 327 24.83 33.68 -29.08
C ARG A 327 26.05 32.77 -29.37
N ARG A 328 25.91 31.77 -30.26
CA ARG A 328 26.93 30.79 -30.66
C ARG A 328 27.54 30.00 -29.51
N ARG A 329 26.76 29.71 -28.46
CA ARG A 329 27.14 28.74 -27.42
C ARG A 329 26.42 27.42 -27.69
N PRO A 330 27.04 26.46 -28.42
CA PRO A 330 26.37 25.20 -28.72
C PRO A 330 26.04 24.46 -27.42
N PRO A 331 24.79 23.99 -27.25
CA PRO A 331 24.40 23.27 -26.06
C PRO A 331 25.10 21.90 -26.03
N GLY A 332 25.55 21.49 -24.85
CA GLY A 332 25.99 20.11 -24.65
C GLY A 332 24.83 19.14 -24.88
N VAL A 333 25.12 17.91 -25.31
CA VAL A 333 24.13 16.87 -25.59
C VAL A 333 23.15 16.66 -24.43
N SER A 334 23.64 16.67 -23.20
CA SER A 334 22.80 16.65 -21.99
C SER A 334 21.65 17.68 -21.98
N ARG A 335 21.89 18.92 -22.45
CA ARG A 335 20.83 19.96 -22.48
C ARG A 335 19.81 19.68 -23.58
N PHE A 336 20.25 19.19 -24.73
CA PHE A 336 19.37 18.76 -25.81
C PHE A 336 18.48 17.58 -25.37
N LEU A 337 19.08 16.58 -24.72
CA LEU A 337 18.35 15.43 -24.19
C LEU A 337 17.38 15.81 -23.07
N ALA A 338 17.69 16.82 -22.26
CA ALA A 338 16.75 17.34 -21.27
C ALA A 338 15.49 17.94 -21.92
N VAL A 339 15.65 18.71 -23.01
CA VAL A 339 14.51 19.23 -23.79
C VAL A 339 13.74 18.07 -24.44
N LEU A 340 14.44 17.13 -25.06
CA LEU A 340 13.80 15.98 -25.71
C LEU A 340 13.00 15.14 -24.69
N SER A 341 13.57 14.88 -23.51
CA SER A 341 12.89 14.20 -22.41
C SER A 341 11.62 14.94 -22.01
N MET A 342 11.69 16.25 -21.76
CA MET A 342 10.53 17.06 -21.39
C MET A 342 9.40 16.96 -22.43
N LEU A 343 9.73 17.01 -23.72
CA LEU A 343 8.76 16.97 -24.81
C LEU A 343 8.17 15.56 -25.02
N ILE A 344 9.01 14.52 -25.09
CA ILE A 344 8.55 13.14 -25.32
C ILE A 344 7.68 12.67 -24.17
N TYR A 345 8.14 12.82 -22.92
CA TYR A 345 7.33 12.38 -21.77
C TYR A 345 6.07 13.23 -21.61
N GLY A 346 6.10 14.51 -21.99
CA GLY A 346 4.90 15.34 -22.10
C GLY A 346 3.88 14.79 -23.11
N TRP A 347 4.35 14.46 -24.32
CA TRP A 347 3.52 13.91 -25.38
C TRP A 347 2.94 12.52 -25.04
N MET A 348 3.73 11.66 -24.40
CA MET A 348 3.33 10.31 -23.98
C MET A 348 2.19 10.30 -22.95
N MET A 349 1.91 11.43 -22.31
CA MET A 349 0.76 11.58 -21.42
C MET A 349 -0.52 11.97 -22.16
N THR A 350 -0.48 12.22 -23.47
CA THR A 350 -1.63 12.68 -24.25
C THR A 350 -2.30 11.56 -25.05
N PRO A 351 -3.61 11.69 -25.38
CA PRO A 351 -4.33 10.69 -26.19
C PRO A 351 -3.68 10.41 -27.55
N SER A 352 -2.97 11.39 -28.12
CA SER A 352 -2.27 11.24 -29.40
C SER A 352 -1.18 10.17 -29.37
N SER A 353 -0.73 9.79 -28.17
CA SER A 353 0.28 8.76 -27.98
C SER A 353 -0.26 7.34 -27.80
N ARG A 354 -1.59 7.17 -27.85
CA ARG A 354 -2.28 5.88 -27.61
C ARG A 354 -1.72 4.71 -28.41
N TRP A 355 -1.29 4.95 -29.65
CA TRP A 355 -0.70 3.91 -30.49
C TRP A 355 0.56 3.31 -29.84
N VAL A 356 1.42 4.14 -29.24
CA VAL A 356 2.63 3.66 -28.56
C VAL A 356 2.26 2.81 -27.34
N TRP A 357 1.30 3.27 -26.53
CA TRP A 357 0.82 2.53 -25.35
C TRP A 357 0.22 1.17 -25.70
N ALA A 358 -0.44 1.06 -26.85
CA ALA A 358 -1.05 -0.18 -27.31
C ALA A 358 -0.04 -1.20 -27.87
N HIS A 359 1.13 -0.75 -28.37
CA HIS A 359 2.07 -1.61 -29.11
C HIS A 359 3.41 -1.83 -28.42
N VAL A 360 3.82 -0.97 -27.47
CA VAL A 360 5.07 -1.15 -26.73
C VAL A 360 4.83 -2.15 -25.60
N PRO A 361 5.52 -3.30 -25.57
CA PRO A 361 5.38 -4.28 -24.51
C PRO A 361 5.68 -3.68 -23.14
N LEU A 362 4.99 -4.18 -22.11
CA LEU A 362 5.10 -3.76 -20.71
C LEU A 362 4.62 -2.34 -20.38
N LEU A 363 4.49 -1.44 -21.37
CA LEU A 363 4.02 -0.08 -21.14
C LEU A 363 2.63 0.00 -20.47
N PRO A 364 1.66 -0.90 -20.77
CA PRO A 364 0.39 -0.93 -20.03
C PRO A 364 0.54 -1.16 -18.51
N TYR A 365 1.60 -1.82 -18.03
CA TYR A 365 1.87 -1.98 -16.59
C TYR A 365 2.30 -0.68 -15.89
N VAL A 366 2.59 0.39 -16.64
CA VAL A 366 2.71 1.73 -16.04
C VAL A 366 1.37 2.16 -15.45
N GLN A 367 0.24 1.64 -15.94
CA GLN A 367 -1.15 1.91 -15.52
C GLN A 367 -1.59 3.35 -15.78
N PHE A 368 -0.80 4.32 -15.36
CA PHE A 368 -1.16 5.72 -15.36
C PHE A 368 -0.13 6.56 -16.13
N PRO A 369 -0.48 7.12 -17.31
CA PRO A 369 0.43 7.96 -18.08
C PRO A 369 1.01 9.12 -17.27
N TRP A 370 0.28 9.67 -16.31
CA TRP A 370 0.80 10.73 -15.44
C TRP A 370 2.00 10.32 -14.57
N ARG A 371 2.34 9.02 -14.42
CA ARG A 371 3.62 8.59 -13.79
C ARG A 371 4.86 9.06 -14.56
N LEU A 372 4.69 9.40 -15.83
CA LEU A 372 5.74 9.99 -16.67
C LEU A 372 6.13 11.41 -16.22
N LEU A 373 5.31 12.09 -15.41
CA LEU A 373 5.64 13.39 -14.80
C LEU A 373 6.95 13.32 -13.99
N SER A 374 7.28 12.16 -13.40
CA SER A 374 8.53 11.98 -12.64
C SER A 374 9.79 12.20 -13.47
N VAL A 375 9.82 11.64 -14.69
CA VAL A 375 10.95 11.81 -15.63
C VAL A 375 10.83 13.11 -16.41
N GLN A 376 9.62 13.59 -16.69
CA GLN A 376 9.42 14.90 -17.29
C GLN A 376 9.96 16.03 -16.37
N ALA A 377 9.74 15.94 -15.06
CA ALA A 377 10.23 16.91 -14.08
C ALA A 377 11.76 17.02 -14.07
N LEU A 378 12.48 15.91 -14.28
CA LEU A 378 13.94 15.90 -14.44
C LEU A 378 14.36 16.76 -15.65
N GLY A 379 13.70 16.57 -16.80
CA GLY A 379 13.95 17.36 -18.01
C GLY A 379 13.67 18.85 -17.78
N ILE A 380 12.51 19.18 -17.20
CA ILE A 380 12.11 20.56 -16.92
C ILE A 380 13.10 21.25 -15.97
N ALA A 381 13.52 20.59 -14.89
CA ALA A 381 14.47 21.15 -13.93
C ALA A 381 15.83 21.49 -14.59
N LEU A 382 16.35 20.60 -15.44
CA LEU A 382 17.59 20.84 -16.18
C LEU A 382 17.43 21.95 -17.22
N VAL A 383 16.29 22.03 -17.91
CA VAL A 383 15.98 23.11 -18.87
C VAL A 383 15.85 24.47 -18.16
N ALA A 384 15.16 24.52 -17.02
CA ALA A 384 14.99 25.74 -16.21
C ALA A 384 16.34 26.31 -15.72
N SER A 385 17.35 25.46 -15.54
CA SER A 385 18.71 25.91 -15.16
C SER A 385 19.35 26.86 -16.18
N ASN A 386 18.88 26.88 -17.44
CA ASN A 386 19.41 27.81 -18.45
C ASN A 386 19.02 29.28 -18.17
N VAL A 387 18.00 29.53 -17.35
CA VAL A 387 17.51 30.88 -17.07
C VAL A 387 18.60 31.70 -16.37
N PRO A 388 19.05 31.39 -15.13
CA PRO A 388 19.98 32.27 -14.41
C PRO A 388 21.32 32.48 -15.12
N ASP A 389 21.72 31.55 -16.00
CA ASP A 389 22.93 31.62 -16.81
C ASP A 389 22.90 32.72 -17.90
N LEU A 390 21.74 33.34 -18.16
CA LEU A 390 21.65 34.54 -19.02
C LEU A 390 22.18 35.81 -18.34
N TRP A 391 22.25 35.83 -17.01
CA TRP A 391 22.67 36.97 -16.20
C TRP A 391 24.07 36.75 -15.61
N GLN A 392 24.71 37.82 -15.14
CA GLN A 392 26.02 37.78 -14.49
C GLN A 392 25.97 38.35 -13.07
N GLY A 393 26.92 37.93 -12.22
CA GLY A 393 27.13 38.50 -10.89
C GLY A 393 25.92 38.35 -9.96
N PRO A 394 25.52 39.40 -9.20
CA PRO A 394 24.43 39.30 -8.21
C PRO A 394 23.06 39.03 -8.84
N TRP A 395 22.82 39.46 -10.08
CA TRP A 395 21.55 39.24 -10.77
C TRP A 395 21.23 37.78 -11.01
N ALA A 396 22.22 36.96 -11.42
CA ALA A 396 22.02 35.52 -11.58
C ALA A 396 21.59 34.85 -10.25
N ARG A 397 22.13 35.34 -9.12
CA ARG A 397 21.72 34.88 -7.79
C ARG A 397 20.30 35.31 -7.46
N SER A 398 19.95 36.58 -7.64
CA SER A 398 18.61 37.10 -7.33
C SER A 398 17.53 36.44 -8.19
N VAL A 399 17.79 36.26 -9.49
CA VAL A 399 16.89 35.54 -10.40
C VAL A 399 16.71 34.09 -9.96
N ALA A 400 17.81 33.37 -9.68
CA ALA A 400 17.72 31.98 -9.21
C ALA A 400 16.94 31.84 -7.89
N LEU A 401 17.18 32.74 -6.93
CA LEU A 401 16.47 32.73 -5.64
C LEU A 401 14.99 33.09 -5.82
N GLY A 402 14.67 34.14 -6.59
CA GLY A 402 13.28 34.53 -6.85
C GLY A 402 12.49 33.42 -7.54
N LEU A 403 13.07 32.78 -8.56
CA LEU A 403 12.44 31.66 -9.26
C LEU A 403 12.35 30.39 -8.40
N ALA A 404 13.36 30.12 -7.55
CA ALA A 404 13.30 29.01 -6.60
C ALA A 404 12.21 29.23 -5.54
N THR A 405 12.07 30.46 -5.03
CA THR A 405 10.97 30.84 -4.13
C THR A 405 9.62 30.72 -4.83
N MET A 406 9.51 31.16 -6.08
CA MET A 406 8.28 31.02 -6.86
C MET A 406 7.91 29.54 -7.06
N ALA A 407 8.89 28.67 -7.34
CA ALA A 407 8.68 27.22 -7.41
C ALA A 407 8.24 26.64 -6.07
N ALA A 408 8.86 27.05 -4.96
CA ALA A 408 8.50 26.62 -3.62
C ALA A 408 7.08 27.05 -3.24
N VAL A 409 6.72 28.32 -3.46
CA VAL A 409 5.39 28.86 -3.17
C VAL A 409 4.34 28.22 -4.08
N GLY A 410 4.56 28.19 -5.39
CA GLY A 410 3.63 27.59 -6.35
C GLY A 410 3.40 26.10 -6.12
N GLY A 411 4.43 25.38 -5.66
CA GLY A 411 4.35 23.97 -5.30
C GLY A 411 3.73 23.73 -3.93
N MET A 412 4.15 24.42 -2.87
CA MET A 412 3.76 24.08 -1.50
C MET A 412 2.53 24.81 -0.97
N ALA A 413 2.23 26.04 -1.43
CA ALA A 413 1.19 26.85 -0.82
C ALA A 413 -0.23 26.24 -0.95
N GLY A 414 -0.42 25.34 -1.91
CA GLY A 414 -1.69 24.61 -2.10
C GLY A 414 -1.81 23.33 -1.29
N LEU A 415 -0.77 22.91 -0.56
CA LEU A 415 -0.81 21.69 0.24
C LEU A 415 -1.77 21.84 1.41
N ARG A 416 -2.77 20.96 1.47
CA ARG A 416 -3.70 20.84 2.59
C ARG A 416 -3.40 19.54 3.32
N ILE A 417 -2.55 19.63 4.34
CA ILE A 417 -2.05 18.45 5.05
C ILE A 417 -3.08 18.03 6.10
N ASP A 418 -3.73 16.89 5.83
CA ASP A 418 -4.44 16.13 6.84
C ASP A 418 -3.47 15.14 7.52
N ARG A 419 -3.75 14.80 8.77
CA ARG A 419 -2.92 13.90 9.58
C ARG A 419 -3.78 12.83 10.22
N LEU A 420 -3.22 11.63 10.25
CA LEU A 420 -3.73 10.52 11.03
C LEU A 420 -2.97 10.50 12.35
N PRO A 421 -3.56 10.94 13.47
CA PRO A 421 -2.91 11.02 14.79
C PRO A 421 -2.68 9.63 15.37
N LEU A 422 -1.55 9.02 15.00
CA LEU A 422 -1.11 7.72 15.49
C LEU A 422 0.05 7.84 16.47
N SER A 423 0.05 6.94 17.45
CA SER A 423 1.19 6.53 18.27
C SER A 423 1.80 5.22 17.74
N GLU A 424 2.98 4.85 18.24
CA GLU A 424 3.60 3.57 17.87
C GLU A 424 2.77 2.36 18.35
N ALA A 425 2.05 2.49 19.47
CA ALA A 425 1.17 1.43 20.00
C ALA A 425 -0.02 1.13 19.07
N ASP A 426 -0.44 2.13 18.29
CA ASP A 426 -1.51 1.97 17.31
C ASP A 426 -1.06 1.15 16.09
N VAL A 427 0.25 0.94 15.87
CA VAL A 427 0.80 0.17 14.74
C VAL A 427 1.09 -1.27 15.16
N ASN A 428 0.02 -2.05 15.29
CA ASN A 428 0.09 -3.46 15.71
C ASN A 428 -0.64 -4.39 14.72
N ARG A 429 -0.38 -5.69 14.84
CA ARG A 429 -0.92 -6.73 13.96
C ARG A 429 -2.46 -6.64 13.83
N GLN A 430 -3.16 -6.54 14.95
CA GLN A 430 -4.62 -6.58 14.99
C GLN A 430 -5.24 -5.41 14.23
N ARG A 431 -4.73 -4.18 14.46
CA ARG A 431 -5.22 -2.99 13.75
C ARG A 431 -4.87 -2.98 12.26
N LEU A 432 -3.70 -3.51 11.89
CA LEU A 432 -3.31 -3.63 10.48
C LEU A 432 -4.22 -4.63 9.74
N MET A 433 -4.58 -5.75 10.35
CA MET A 433 -5.49 -6.73 9.76
C MET A 433 -6.96 -6.26 9.81
N LEU A 434 -7.36 -5.50 10.83
CA LEU A 434 -8.65 -4.82 10.87
C LEU A 434 -8.75 -3.79 9.74
N TYR A 435 -7.69 -3.02 9.48
CA TYR A 435 -7.62 -2.10 8.35
C TYR A 435 -7.86 -2.83 7.02
N GLU A 436 -7.26 -4.00 6.78
CA GLU A 436 -7.55 -4.79 5.58
C GLU A 436 -9.04 -5.21 5.51
N THR A 437 -9.60 -5.64 6.64
CA THR A 437 -11.01 -6.09 6.72
C THR A 437 -11.98 -4.95 6.45
N PHE A 438 -11.74 -3.80 7.09
CA PHE A 438 -12.61 -2.63 7.05
C PHE A 438 -12.44 -1.81 5.77
N SER A 439 -11.26 -1.75 5.16
CA SER A 439 -11.06 -1.06 3.87
C SER A 439 -11.41 -1.93 2.65
N GLY A 440 -11.44 -3.25 2.82
CA GLY A 440 -11.53 -4.21 1.72
C GLY A 440 -10.24 -4.38 0.92
N ASN A 441 -9.17 -3.66 1.25
CA ASN A 441 -7.84 -3.89 0.70
C ASN A 441 -7.22 -5.17 1.28
N ILE A 442 -6.29 -5.78 0.56
CA ILE A 442 -5.64 -7.02 0.99
C ILE A 442 -4.15 -7.00 0.64
N GLY A 443 -3.30 -7.30 1.63
CA GLY A 443 -1.86 -7.37 1.44
C GLY A 443 -1.21 -6.05 1.01
N THR A 444 -1.79 -4.91 1.40
CA THR A 444 -1.42 -3.55 0.96
C THR A 444 -1.58 -3.31 -0.55
N THR A 445 -2.54 -4.01 -1.15
CA THR A 445 -2.89 -3.89 -2.56
C THR A 445 -4.40 -3.70 -2.71
N VAL A 446 -4.83 -3.08 -3.81
CA VAL A 446 -6.23 -2.62 -4.00
C VAL A 446 -7.07 -3.71 -4.67
N ARG A 447 -6.49 -4.47 -5.59
CA ARG A 447 -7.16 -5.53 -6.35
C ARG A 447 -6.45 -6.87 -6.19
N HIS A 448 -5.99 -7.19 -4.97
CA HIS A 448 -5.44 -8.51 -4.60
C HIS A 448 -4.35 -9.05 -5.55
N GLU A 449 -3.54 -8.14 -6.11
CA GLU A 449 -2.69 -8.37 -7.26
C GLU A 449 -1.60 -9.45 -7.05
N TYR A 450 -1.15 -9.61 -5.80
CA TYR A 450 -0.14 -10.60 -5.42
C TYR A 450 -0.74 -11.76 -4.61
N LEU A 451 -2.08 -11.87 -4.58
CA LEU A 451 -2.75 -12.99 -3.97
C LEU A 451 -2.40 -14.26 -4.75
N PRO A 452 -2.00 -15.36 -4.08
CA PRO A 452 -1.68 -16.60 -4.77
C PRO A 452 -2.85 -17.12 -5.60
N ARG A 453 -2.52 -17.67 -6.77
CA ARG A 453 -3.51 -18.11 -7.78
C ARG A 453 -4.50 -19.18 -7.32
N TRP A 454 -4.21 -19.88 -6.23
CA TRP A 454 -5.06 -20.95 -5.68
C TRP A 454 -6.15 -20.40 -4.74
N MET A 455 -6.03 -19.15 -4.30
CA MET A 455 -6.97 -18.50 -3.38
C MET A 455 -8.06 -17.77 -4.17
N VAL A 456 -9.02 -18.54 -4.68
CA VAL A 456 -10.17 -18.03 -5.45
C VAL A 456 -11.42 -18.71 -4.91
N PRO A 457 -12.39 -17.97 -4.33
CA PRO A 457 -12.47 -16.51 -4.27
C PRO A 457 -11.45 -15.90 -3.29
N ARG A 458 -11.20 -14.59 -3.44
CA ARG A 458 -10.45 -13.82 -2.44
C ARG A 458 -11.14 -13.88 -1.06
N PRO A 459 -10.39 -13.92 0.05
CA PRO A 459 -10.97 -13.75 1.38
C PRO A 459 -11.26 -12.28 1.69
N TYR A 460 -12.06 -12.07 2.74
CA TYR A 460 -12.34 -10.76 3.35
C TYR A 460 -12.02 -10.72 4.85
N THR A 461 -11.69 -11.86 5.43
CA THR A 461 -11.29 -12.09 6.83
C THR A 461 -10.57 -13.43 6.92
N SER A 462 -10.12 -13.84 8.10
CA SER A 462 -9.56 -15.17 8.34
C SER A 462 -9.78 -15.64 9.77
N GLY A 463 -9.56 -16.94 10.03
CA GLY A 463 -9.52 -17.47 11.39
C GLY A 463 -8.47 -16.79 12.28
N VAL A 464 -7.35 -16.30 11.70
CA VAL A 464 -6.32 -15.55 12.43
C VAL A 464 -6.86 -14.19 12.87
N GLN A 465 -7.62 -13.50 12.00
CA GLN A 465 -8.26 -12.22 12.34
C GLN A 465 -9.33 -12.37 13.41
N LEU A 466 -10.11 -13.46 13.35
CA LEU A 466 -11.13 -13.73 14.36
C LEU A 466 -10.54 -14.18 15.70
N ASN A 467 -9.29 -14.65 15.71
CA ASN A 467 -8.57 -15.15 16.88
C ASN A 467 -7.46 -14.17 17.36
N ASP A 468 -7.74 -12.87 17.38
CA ASP A 468 -6.84 -11.82 17.90
C ASP A 468 -5.45 -11.73 17.23
N GLY A 469 -5.35 -12.19 15.99
CA GLY A 469 -4.08 -12.25 15.27
C GLY A 469 -3.23 -13.48 15.63
N GLU A 470 -3.70 -14.37 16.50
CA GLU A 470 -3.09 -15.66 16.81
C GLU A 470 -3.60 -16.74 15.85
N LYS A 471 -2.71 -17.64 15.40
CA LYS A 471 -3.14 -18.71 14.48
C LYS A 471 -3.97 -19.74 15.25
N PRO A 472 -5.25 -19.94 14.90
CA PRO A 472 -6.05 -20.99 15.51
C PRO A 472 -5.61 -22.37 15.00
N PRO A 473 -6.08 -23.47 15.62
CA PRO A 473 -5.88 -24.82 15.12
C PRO A 473 -6.13 -24.94 13.60
N PRO A 474 -5.33 -25.75 12.86
CA PRO A 474 -5.58 -26.00 11.45
C PRO A 474 -6.99 -26.51 11.19
N LEU A 475 -7.56 -26.13 10.05
CA LEU A 475 -8.83 -26.67 9.59
C LEU A 475 -8.67 -28.18 9.31
N VAL A 476 -9.65 -29.00 9.66
CA VAL A 476 -9.74 -30.44 9.38
C VAL A 476 -10.70 -30.65 8.21
N LEU A 477 -10.16 -30.82 7.00
CA LEU A 477 -10.96 -31.00 5.78
C LEU A 477 -11.37 -32.46 5.56
N GLU A 478 -10.52 -33.39 5.97
CA GLU A 478 -10.77 -34.84 5.99
C GLU A 478 -10.25 -35.41 7.31
N GLY A 479 -10.89 -36.46 7.82
CA GLY A 479 -10.47 -37.14 9.04
C GLY A 479 -10.89 -36.42 10.32
N ARG A 480 -10.07 -36.55 11.37
CA ARG A 480 -10.33 -36.00 12.71
C ARG A 480 -9.03 -35.80 13.48
N ILE A 481 -8.89 -34.62 14.09
CA ILE A 481 -7.83 -34.34 15.07
C ILE A 481 -8.46 -34.21 16.46
N ALA A 482 -7.73 -34.65 17.49
CA ALA A 482 -8.11 -34.48 18.90
C ALA A 482 -7.65 -33.12 19.44
N GLY A 483 -6.54 -32.58 18.93
CA GLY A 483 -6.03 -31.28 19.33
C GLY A 483 -4.91 -30.77 18.43
N ALA A 484 -4.69 -29.46 18.45
CA ALA A 484 -3.52 -28.84 17.84
C ALA A 484 -3.06 -27.64 18.68
N ARG A 485 -1.76 -27.55 18.91
CA ARG A 485 -1.12 -26.50 19.72
C ARG A 485 0.01 -25.87 18.94
N LEU A 486 -0.05 -24.54 18.78
CA LEU A 486 1.04 -23.78 18.18
C LEU A 486 2.18 -23.65 19.20
N LEU A 487 3.36 -24.16 18.83
CA LEU A 487 4.58 -24.09 19.66
C LEU A 487 5.39 -22.83 19.38
N GLY A 488 5.36 -22.34 18.14
CA GLY A 488 6.06 -21.13 17.74
C GLY A 488 5.75 -20.72 16.31
N ARG A 489 5.89 -19.43 16.02
CA ARG A 489 5.77 -18.89 14.67
C ARG A 489 6.75 -17.77 14.39
N GLY A 490 7.13 -17.65 13.15
CA GLY A 490 7.91 -16.55 12.59
C GLY A 490 7.54 -16.30 11.14
N PRO A 491 8.18 -15.33 10.47
CA PRO A 491 7.81 -14.93 9.12
C PRO A 491 7.84 -16.08 8.10
N HIS A 492 8.78 -17.01 8.24
CA HIS A 492 9.01 -18.14 7.34
C HIS A 492 8.84 -19.49 8.05
N ALA A 493 8.16 -19.54 9.19
CA ALA A 493 8.14 -20.74 10.03
C ALA A 493 6.92 -20.85 10.93
N GLU A 494 6.41 -22.06 11.08
CA GLU A 494 5.42 -22.43 12.08
C GLU A 494 5.72 -23.81 12.64
N ASP A 495 5.67 -23.94 13.96
CA ASP A 495 5.91 -25.18 14.67
C ASP A 495 4.65 -25.55 15.46
N TRP A 496 4.14 -26.75 15.22
CA TRP A 496 2.87 -27.25 15.74
C TRP A 496 3.05 -28.62 16.38
N GLU A 497 2.27 -28.87 17.42
CA GLU A 497 1.98 -30.21 17.93
C GLU A 497 0.53 -30.55 17.57
N ILE A 498 0.31 -31.65 16.85
CA ILE A 498 -1.01 -32.05 16.36
C ILE A 498 -1.28 -33.51 16.72
N GLU A 499 -2.42 -33.76 17.34
CA GLU A 499 -2.88 -35.12 17.65
C GLU A 499 -3.98 -35.51 16.66
N ALA A 500 -3.64 -36.36 15.69
CA ALA A 500 -4.57 -36.89 14.71
C ALA A 500 -5.15 -38.23 15.20
N SER A 501 -6.48 -38.35 15.21
CA SER A 501 -7.18 -39.58 15.64
C SER A 501 -7.55 -40.50 14.46
N ALA A 502 -7.44 -39.98 13.23
CA ALA A 502 -7.65 -40.70 11.98
C ALA A 502 -6.71 -40.12 10.90
N PRO A 503 -6.50 -40.82 9.77
CA PRO A 503 -5.85 -40.21 8.60
C PRO A 503 -6.59 -38.91 8.25
N SER A 504 -5.87 -37.78 8.27
CA SER A 504 -6.49 -36.46 8.21
C SER A 504 -5.81 -35.57 7.18
N LEU A 505 -6.61 -34.75 6.49
CA LEU A 505 -6.11 -33.63 5.70
C LEU A 505 -6.38 -32.35 6.48
N VAL A 506 -5.32 -31.67 6.89
CA VAL A 506 -5.42 -30.41 7.64
C VAL A 506 -4.97 -29.21 6.78
N ALA A 507 -5.64 -28.07 6.93
CA ALA A 507 -5.30 -26.82 6.28
C ALA A 507 -4.80 -25.80 7.31
N PHE A 508 -3.56 -25.38 7.19
CA PHE A 508 -3.00 -24.34 8.05
C PHE A 508 -3.52 -22.96 7.62
N HIS A 509 -3.69 -22.04 8.57
CA HIS A 509 -4.03 -20.64 8.31
C HIS A 509 -2.84 -19.87 7.73
N THR A 510 -2.33 -20.37 6.61
CA THR A 510 -1.13 -19.93 5.91
C THR A 510 -1.39 -20.07 4.43
N THR A 511 -1.32 -18.96 3.70
CA THR A 511 -1.50 -18.96 2.26
C THR A 511 -0.44 -19.84 1.60
N PHE A 512 -0.86 -20.76 0.75
CA PHE A 512 0.06 -21.56 -0.04
C PHE A 512 0.77 -20.68 -1.07
N TYR A 513 2.09 -20.81 -1.10
CA TYR A 513 2.95 -20.22 -2.11
C TYR A 513 4.19 -21.10 -2.29
N PRO A 514 4.66 -21.35 -3.53
CA PRO A 514 5.82 -22.21 -3.75
C PRO A 514 7.03 -21.78 -2.92
N GLY A 515 7.56 -22.73 -2.14
CA GLY A 515 8.58 -22.52 -1.11
C GLY A 515 8.14 -23.03 0.27
N TRP A 516 6.84 -23.16 0.54
CA TRP A 516 6.41 -23.83 1.77
C TRP A 516 6.68 -25.34 1.71
N GLU A 517 7.32 -25.85 2.75
CA GLU A 517 7.67 -27.26 2.96
C GLU A 517 7.26 -27.67 4.38
N ALA A 518 6.95 -28.94 4.60
CA ALA A 518 6.63 -29.49 5.92
C ALA A 518 7.61 -30.59 6.32
N THR A 519 7.90 -30.69 7.62
CA THR A 519 8.47 -31.90 8.23
C THR A 519 7.53 -32.39 9.32
N VAL A 520 7.25 -33.69 9.33
CA VAL A 520 6.44 -34.36 10.35
C VAL A 520 7.37 -35.30 11.12
N ASP A 521 7.55 -35.06 12.42
CA ASP A 521 8.47 -35.80 13.28
C ASP A 521 9.91 -35.86 12.74
N GLY A 522 10.34 -34.76 12.10
CA GLY A 522 11.66 -34.63 11.48
C GLY A 522 11.78 -35.23 10.07
N VAL A 523 10.75 -35.91 9.57
CA VAL A 523 10.73 -36.47 8.21
C VAL A 523 10.09 -35.47 7.24
N PRO A 524 10.77 -35.09 6.13
CA PRO A 524 10.17 -34.23 5.11
C PRO A 524 8.92 -34.84 4.50
N GLN A 525 7.86 -34.02 4.41
CA GLN A 525 6.59 -34.41 3.81
C GLN A 525 6.09 -33.29 2.89
N GLY A 526 5.52 -33.68 1.74
CA GLY A 526 4.95 -32.74 0.79
C GLY A 526 3.73 -32.01 1.37
N VAL A 527 3.66 -30.71 1.12
CA VAL A 527 2.43 -29.92 1.30
C VAL A 527 1.69 -29.81 -0.02
N GLU A 528 0.37 -29.68 0.03
CA GLU A 528 -0.47 -29.49 -1.14
C GLU A 528 -1.20 -28.14 -1.13
N PRO A 529 -1.32 -27.46 -2.29
CA PRO A 529 -2.15 -26.26 -2.41
C PRO A 529 -3.64 -26.64 -2.37
N LEU A 530 -4.37 -26.12 -1.40
CA LEU A 530 -5.81 -26.35 -1.31
C LEU A 530 -6.54 -25.42 -2.27
N LEU A 531 -7.05 -25.96 -3.38
CA LEU A 531 -7.82 -25.20 -4.37
C LEU A 531 -9.05 -24.56 -3.71
N GLY A 532 -9.31 -23.29 -4.03
CA GLY A 532 -10.40 -22.54 -3.44
C GLY A 532 -9.95 -21.75 -2.21
N LEU A 533 -9.46 -22.44 -1.18
CA LEU A 533 -8.95 -21.82 0.04
C LEU A 533 -7.60 -21.12 -0.18
N GLY A 534 -6.77 -21.65 -1.06
CA GLY A 534 -5.41 -21.20 -1.30
C GLY A 534 -4.49 -21.34 -0.09
N LEU A 535 -4.78 -22.28 0.82
CA LEU A 535 -4.02 -22.53 2.05
C LEU A 535 -3.05 -23.72 1.90
N VAL A 536 -2.06 -23.78 2.79
CA VAL A 536 -1.14 -24.91 2.92
C VAL A 536 -1.88 -26.11 3.50
N GLY A 537 -2.04 -27.17 2.72
CA GLY A 537 -2.59 -28.46 3.15
C GLY A 537 -1.50 -29.48 3.50
N LEU A 538 -1.75 -30.31 4.50
CA LEU A 538 -0.88 -31.42 4.90
C LEU A 538 -1.70 -32.64 5.30
N ARG A 539 -1.27 -33.82 4.84
CA ARG A 539 -1.88 -35.10 5.25
C ARG A 539 -1.15 -35.67 6.45
N LEU A 540 -1.86 -36.09 7.48
CA LEU A 540 -1.30 -36.68 8.70
C LEU A 540 -1.87 -38.09 8.89
N GLN A 541 -1.02 -39.00 9.38
CA GLN A 541 -1.47 -40.30 9.85
C GLN A 541 -2.00 -40.17 11.29
N PRO A 542 -2.71 -41.18 11.82
CA PRO A 542 -3.07 -41.19 13.24
C PRO A 542 -1.84 -41.16 14.14
N GLY A 543 -1.86 -40.34 15.19
CA GLY A 543 -0.78 -40.18 16.15
C GLY A 543 -0.58 -38.73 16.58
N THR A 544 0.31 -38.54 17.56
CA THR A 544 0.79 -37.22 17.97
C THR A 544 2.03 -36.87 17.15
N HIS A 545 1.98 -35.75 16.45
CA HIS A 545 2.98 -35.33 15.50
C HIS A 545 3.52 -33.94 15.83
N GLN A 546 4.84 -33.76 15.71
CA GLN A 546 5.46 -32.45 15.60
C GLN A 546 5.54 -32.03 14.14
N VAL A 547 4.73 -31.04 13.76
CA VAL A 547 4.70 -30.51 12.41
C VAL A 547 5.45 -29.19 12.36
N LYS A 548 6.45 -29.09 11.48
CA LYS A 548 7.17 -27.83 11.21
C LYS A 548 6.95 -27.41 9.77
N LEU A 549 6.35 -26.25 9.57
CA LEU A 549 6.24 -25.60 8.27
C LEU A 549 7.39 -24.62 8.11
N ARG A 550 8.06 -24.63 6.96
CA ARG A 550 9.15 -23.70 6.64
C ARG A 550 8.99 -23.14 5.25
N PHE A 551 9.20 -21.84 5.10
CA PHE A 551 9.22 -21.17 3.81
C PHE A 551 10.66 -21.03 3.31
N THR A 552 10.98 -21.81 2.29
CA THR A 552 12.31 -21.94 1.69
C THR A 552 12.37 -21.24 0.32
N ASP A 553 13.58 -20.93 -0.13
CA ASP A 553 13.80 -20.38 -1.46
C ASP A 553 13.65 -21.43 -2.54
N SER A 554 12.80 -21.11 -3.54
CA SER A 554 12.70 -21.86 -4.78
C SER A 554 14.07 -21.92 -5.50
N PRO A 555 14.31 -22.92 -6.38
CA PRO A 555 15.54 -22.99 -7.15
C PRO A 555 15.83 -21.72 -7.96
N VAL A 556 14.78 -21.04 -8.44
CA VAL A 556 14.91 -19.76 -9.16
C VAL A 556 15.42 -18.68 -8.22
N ARG A 557 14.77 -18.49 -7.06
CA ARG A 557 15.18 -17.49 -6.04
C ARG A 557 16.62 -17.73 -5.58
N ARG A 558 17.01 -18.98 -5.33
CA ARG A 558 18.37 -19.33 -4.91
C ARG A 558 19.42 -19.00 -5.97
N ARG A 559 19.18 -19.40 -7.23
CA ARG A 559 20.12 -19.14 -8.34
C ARG A 559 20.26 -17.64 -8.62
N THR A 560 19.17 -16.88 -8.57
CA THR A 560 19.22 -15.42 -8.80
C THR A 560 19.83 -14.68 -7.61
N ALA A 561 19.63 -15.14 -6.37
CA ALA A 561 20.35 -14.64 -5.20
C ALA A 561 21.86 -14.90 -5.31
N GLN A 562 22.27 -16.10 -5.74
CA GLN A 562 23.68 -16.41 -6.01
C GLN A 562 24.26 -15.54 -7.14
N ALA A 563 23.53 -15.35 -8.24
CA ALA A 563 23.95 -14.46 -9.33
C ALA A 563 24.11 -13.00 -8.86
N SER A 564 23.16 -12.52 -8.05
CA SER A 564 23.25 -11.21 -7.41
C SER A 564 24.44 -11.10 -6.46
N LEU A 565 24.74 -12.14 -5.67
CA LEU A 565 25.92 -12.18 -4.80
C LEU A 565 27.22 -12.10 -5.61
N VAL A 566 27.32 -12.82 -6.73
CA VAL A 566 28.46 -12.69 -7.66
C VAL A 566 28.56 -11.27 -8.21
N GLY A 567 27.43 -10.68 -8.60
CA GLY A 567 27.35 -9.27 -9.00
C GLY A 567 27.85 -8.33 -7.89
N LEU A 568 27.47 -8.59 -6.63
CA LEU A 568 27.88 -7.83 -5.46
C LEU A 568 29.38 -7.90 -5.24
N LEU A 569 29.96 -9.09 -5.29
CA LEU A 569 31.41 -9.26 -5.17
C LEU A 569 32.17 -8.53 -6.28
N PHE A 570 31.69 -8.62 -7.53
CA PHE A 570 32.29 -7.88 -8.64
C PHE A 570 32.16 -6.38 -8.45
N TRP A 571 30.98 -5.90 -8.02
CA TRP A 571 30.75 -4.49 -7.73
C TRP A 571 31.67 -3.97 -6.61
N ILE A 572 31.81 -4.71 -5.50
CA ILE A 572 32.73 -4.37 -4.41
C ILE A 572 34.18 -4.31 -4.94
N ALA A 573 34.59 -5.29 -5.74
CA ALA A 573 35.94 -5.31 -6.32
C ALA A 573 36.21 -4.08 -7.21
N LEU A 574 35.25 -3.68 -8.04
CA LEU A 574 35.36 -2.48 -8.87
C LEU A 574 35.31 -1.18 -8.05
N ALA A 575 34.44 -1.11 -7.03
CA ALA A 575 34.30 0.04 -6.14
C ALA A 575 35.56 0.27 -5.28
N LEU A 576 36.20 -0.81 -4.83
CA LEU A 576 37.44 -0.76 -4.03
C LEU A 576 38.71 -0.71 -4.88
N TYR A 577 38.62 -0.85 -6.21
CA TYR A 577 39.78 -0.79 -7.11
C TYR A 577 40.67 0.45 -6.91
N PRO A 578 40.13 1.68 -6.71
CA PRO A 578 40.95 2.87 -6.44
C PRO A 578 41.78 2.80 -5.15
N CYS A 579 41.34 2.03 -4.15
CA CYS A 579 42.05 1.88 -2.88
C CYS A 579 43.42 1.21 -3.05
N ARG A 580 43.57 0.34 -4.06
CA ARG A 580 44.87 -0.28 -4.41
C ARG A 580 45.89 0.75 -4.91
N ARG A 581 45.43 1.84 -5.52
CA ARG A 581 46.30 2.84 -6.15
C ARG A 581 46.47 4.13 -5.35
N SER A 582 45.62 4.39 -4.35
CA SER A 582 45.61 5.68 -3.64
C SER A 582 45.32 5.55 -2.15
N ARG A 583 46.22 6.08 -1.31
CA ARG A 583 46.03 6.17 0.15
C ARG A 583 44.83 7.04 0.52
N ARG A 584 44.55 8.10 -0.25
CA ARG A 584 43.37 8.97 -0.03
C ARG A 584 42.06 8.19 -0.15
N HIS A 585 41.95 7.30 -1.13
CA HIS A 585 40.75 6.47 -1.31
C HIS A 585 40.58 5.46 -0.18
N ARG A 586 41.67 4.85 0.30
CA ARG A 586 41.65 3.97 1.48
C ARG A 586 41.14 4.69 2.72
N ILE A 587 41.69 5.88 3.00
CA ILE A 587 41.24 6.71 4.13
C ILE A 587 39.78 7.12 3.95
N GLY A 588 39.36 7.45 2.72
CA GLY A 588 37.96 7.79 2.42
C GLY A 588 36.99 6.63 2.68
N VAL A 589 37.33 5.41 2.26
CA VAL A 589 36.51 4.22 2.52
C VAL A 589 36.46 3.90 4.02
N LEU A 590 37.59 3.96 4.72
CA LEU A 590 37.63 3.77 6.18
C LEU A 590 36.84 4.86 6.92
N GLY A 591 36.90 6.11 6.45
CA GLY A 591 36.11 7.21 6.98
C GLY A 591 34.60 7.01 6.75
N LEU A 592 34.20 6.51 5.58
CA LEU A 592 32.79 6.16 5.29
C LEU A 592 32.31 5.00 6.16
N LEU A 593 33.09 3.92 6.27
CA LEU A 593 32.78 2.79 7.14
C LEU A 593 32.72 3.22 8.61
N GLY A 594 33.65 4.07 9.03
CA GLY A 594 33.66 4.69 10.36
C GLY A 594 32.43 5.55 10.58
N ALA A 595 32.01 6.37 9.61
CA ALA A 595 30.80 7.17 9.71
C ALA A 595 29.53 6.30 9.76
N VAL A 596 29.44 5.25 8.93
CA VAL A 596 28.33 4.28 8.97
C VAL A 596 28.32 3.55 10.31
N ALA A 597 29.48 3.16 10.84
CA ALA A 597 29.60 2.53 12.15
C ALA A 597 29.23 3.49 13.29
N VAL A 598 29.65 4.76 13.22
CA VAL A 598 29.26 5.79 14.20
C VAL A 598 27.77 6.06 14.15
N VAL A 599 27.18 6.17 12.96
CA VAL A 599 25.73 6.28 12.81
C VAL A 599 25.06 5.01 13.35
N ALA A 600 25.54 3.81 13.03
CA ALA A 600 24.98 2.57 13.56
C ALA A 600 25.09 2.48 15.10
N ILE A 601 26.20 2.93 15.69
CA ILE A 601 26.42 2.98 17.14
C ILE A 601 25.54 4.07 17.77
N PHE A 602 25.45 5.25 17.18
CA PHE A 602 24.61 6.34 17.66
C PHE A 602 23.14 5.94 17.58
N MET A 603 22.73 5.28 16.51
CA MET A 603 21.39 4.70 16.36
C MET A 603 21.15 3.59 17.38
N ALA A 604 22.13 2.70 17.61
CA ALA A 604 22.05 1.66 18.66
C ALA A 604 22.08 2.22 20.09
N ARG A 605 22.62 3.43 20.31
CA ARG A 605 22.62 4.14 21.61
C ARG A 605 21.44 5.10 21.79
N ALA A 606 20.88 5.60 20.68
CA ALA A 606 19.61 6.33 20.64
C ALA A 606 18.42 5.39 20.89
N VAL A 607 18.69 4.09 21.10
CA VAL A 607 17.87 3.16 21.89
C VAL A 607 17.92 3.57 23.38
N SER A 608 17.56 4.80 23.65
CA SER A 608 16.99 5.20 24.94
C SER A 608 15.50 5.19 24.71
N GLU A 609 14.80 4.35 25.48
CA GLU A 609 13.36 4.09 25.52
C GLU A 609 12.53 5.02 24.63
N PRO A 610 11.66 4.49 23.73
CA PRO A 610 10.62 5.33 23.17
C PRO A 610 9.97 6.02 24.37
N PRO A 611 9.75 7.34 24.35
CA PRO A 611 9.14 7.98 25.50
C PRO A 611 7.91 7.16 25.81
N SER A 612 7.88 6.55 27.00
CA SER A 612 6.72 5.89 27.54
C SER A 612 5.75 7.00 27.89
N VAL A 613 5.29 7.72 26.86
CA VAL A 613 4.09 8.48 26.99
C VAL A 613 3.04 7.39 26.91
N ALA A 614 2.57 7.00 28.08
CA ALA A 614 1.14 6.96 28.29
C ALA A 614 0.55 8.30 27.78
N ASP A 615 0.53 8.51 26.47
CA ASP A 615 -0.33 9.48 25.85
C ASP A 615 -1.64 8.71 25.78
N GLN A 616 -2.37 8.72 26.88
CA GLN A 616 -3.82 8.79 26.83
C GLN A 616 -4.13 10.07 26.03
N ALA A 617 -3.93 10.04 24.72
CA ALA A 617 -4.56 10.98 23.85
C ALA A 617 -6.05 10.78 24.14
N GLY A 618 -6.69 11.78 24.74
CA GLY A 618 -8.14 11.84 24.82
C GLY A 618 -8.73 11.78 23.42
N GLY A 619 -10.06 11.77 23.31
CA GLY A 619 -10.71 11.70 22.01
C GLY A 619 -11.27 10.32 21.69
N PRO A 620 -12.38 10.27 20.92
CA PRO A 620 -13.04 9.03 20.57
C PRO A 620 -12.15 8.18 19.66
N LEU A 621 -12.16 6.87 19.89
CA LEU A 621 -11.49 5.87 19.05
C LEU A 621 -12.41 5.51 17.87
N VAL A 622 -12.04 5.97 16.67
CA VAL A 622 -12.88 5.91 15.47
C VAL A 622 -12.11 5.53 14.21
N MET A 623 -12.86 5.18 13.17
CA MET A 623 -12.39 5.09 11.78
C MET A 623 -13.55 5.38 10.82
N ASP A 624 -13.26 5.68 9.56
CA ASP A 624 -14.28 5.95 8.55
C ASP A 624 -13.77 5.65 7.14
N LEU A 625 -14.67 5.32 6.20
CA LEU A 625 -14.28 4.89 4.85
C LEU A 625 -13.91 6.04 3.90
N VAL A 626 -14.12 7.29 4.28
CA VAL A 626 -13.90 8.45 3.40
C VAL A 626 -12.57 9.13 3.69
N ARG A 627 -12.25 9.32 4.97
CA ARG A 627 -11.06 10.02 5.45
C ARG A 627 -10.03 9.09 6.07
N ALA A 628 -10.39 8.08 6.87
CA ALA A 628 -9.39 7.22 7.51
C ALA A 628 -9.95 5.84 7.94
N PRO A 629 -9.84 4.77 7.12
CA PRO A 629 -10.35 3.44 7.42
C PRO A 629 -9.36 2.66 8.31
N TYR A 630 -8.67 3.35 9.22
CA TYR A 630 -7.72 2.81 10.18
C TYR A 630 -8.17 3.23 11.58
N LEU A 631 -8.23 2.31 12.53
CA LEU A 631 -8.70 2.62 13.89
C LEU A 631 -7.70 3.53 14.63
N HIS A 632 -8.10 4.77 14.91
CA HIS A 632 -7.27 5.82 15.50
C HIS A 632 -8.09 6.71 16.45
N ARG A 633 -7.40 7.43 17.34
CA ARG A 633 -8.06 8.40 18.22
C ARG A 633 -8.16 9.75 17.53
N GLU A 634 -9.27 10.47 17.70
CA GLU A 634 -9.41 11.86 17.27
C GLU A 634 -9.24 12.80 18.48
N PRO A 635 -8.03 13.30 18.77
CA PRO A 635 -7.73 13.98 20.04
C PRO A 635 -8.48 15.29 20.26
N ASP A 636 -8.90 15.93 19.18
CA ASP A 636 -9.69 17.17 19.22
C ASP A 636 -11.21 16.89 19.18
N GLY A 637 -11.61 15.63 19.27
CA GLY A 637 -13.00 15.19 19.11
C GLY A 637 -13.51 15.26 17.67
N VAL A 638 -14.78 14.88 17.49
CA VAL A 638 -15.47 14.84 16.20
C VAL A 638 -16.78 15.61 16.27
N TRP A 639 -17.01 16.50 15.30
CA TRP A 639 -18.22 17.30 15.20
C TRP A 639 -19.25 16.60 14.31
N LEU A 640 -20.47 16.42 14.80
CA LEU A 640 -21.62 15.90 14.05
C LEU A 640 -22.71 16.97 14.02
N GLY A 641 -22.57 17.92 13.09
CA GLY A 641 -23.37 19.14 13.08
C GLY A 641 -22.88 20.09 14.17
N GLU A 642 -23.76 20.42 15.11
CA GLU A 642 -23.45 21.24 16.29
C GLU A 642 -23.01 20.39 17.49
N ALA A 643 -23.17 19.06 17.42
CA ALA A 643 -22.76 18.15 18.50
C ALA A 643 -21.27 17.82 18.43
N HIS A 644 -20.54 17.91 19.54
CA HIS A 644 -19.10 17.64 19.64
C HIS A 644 -18.82 16.41 20.50
N LEU A 645 -18.47 15.30 19.86
CA LEU A 645 -18.10 14.05 20.50
C LEU A 645 -16.63 14.10 20.93
N ILE A 646 -16.37 14.02 22.23
CA ILE A 646 -15.00 14.11 22.80
C ILE A 646 -14.47 12.79 23.34
N ASP A 647 -15.32 11.80 23.59
CA ASP A 647 -14.86 10.44 23.91
C ASP A 647 -15.92 9.39 23.59
N CYS A 648 -15.49 8.14 23.43
CA CYS A 648 -16.37 6.99 23.32
C CYS A 648 -15.80 5.80 24.08
N THR A 649 -16.68 5.07 24.76
CA THR A 649 -16.35 3.86 25.53
C THR A 649 -17.26 2.73 25.12
N ILE A 650 -16.70 1.52 25.09
CA ILE A 650 -17.44 0.29 24.80
C ILE A 650 -17.13 -0.69 25.93
N SER A 651 -18.18 -1.28 26.51
CA SER A 651 -18.08 -2.16 27.67
C SER A 651 -17.26 -3.43 27.44
N ALA A 652 -17.23 -3.97 26.22
CA ALA A 652 -16.46 -5.15 25.87
C ALA A 652 -16.03 -5.16 24.39
N SER A 653 -14.81 -5.62 24.12
CA SER A 653 -14.29 -5.86 22.76
C SER A 653 -14.73 -7.21 22.18
N SER A 654 -15.34 -8.07 23.00
CA SER A 654 -15.97 -9.31 22.57
C SER A 654 -17.24 -9.60 23.37
N ALA A 655 -18.24 -10.19 22.72
CA ALA A 655 -19.51 -10.56 23.34
C ALA A 655 -20.05 -11.88 22.77
N ARG A 656 -20.97 -12.52 23.48
CA ARG A 656 -21.74 -13.68 23.00
C ARG A 656 -23.13 -13.24 22.53
N PRO A 657 -23.77 -14.01 21.64
CA PRO A 657 -25.18 -13.81 21.31
C PRO A 657 -26.07 -13.77 22.56
N GLY A 658 -27.03 -12.84 22.60
CA GLY A 658 -27.90 -12.57 23.75
C GLY A 658 -27.31 -11.68 24.85
N GLU A 659 -25.99 -11.38 24.82
CA GLU A 659 -25.39 -10.42 25.76
C GLU A 659 -25.62 -8.97 25.30
N ASP A 660 -25.50 -8.03 26.23
CA ASP A 660 -25.60 -6.59 25.94
C ASP A 660 -24.22 -5.97 25.71
N VAL A 661 -24.12 -5.11 24.70
CA VAL A 661 -22.97 -4.22 24.50
C VAL A 661 -23.37 -2.79 24.83
N ARG A 662 -22.83 -2.25 25.92
CA ARG A 662 -23.01 -0.86 26.33
C ARG A 662 -21.99 0.04 25.63
N ILE A 663 -22.48 1.13 25.04
CA ILE A 663 -21.70 2.20 24.42
C ILE A 663 -21.97 3.49 25.17
N GLY A 664 -20.91 4.13 25.66
CA GLY A 664 -21.00 5.45 26.26
C GLY A 664 -20.37 6.50 25.35
N LEU A 665 -21.16 7.50 24.97
CA LEU A 665 -20.73 8.62 24.13
C LEU A 665 -20.65 9.89 24.97
N LEU A 666 -19.46 10.49 25.07
CA LEU A 666 -19.26 11.72 25.84
C LEU A 666 -19.26 12.93 24.91
N TRP A 667 -20.19 13.85 25.16
CA TRP A 667 -20.38 15.05 24.36
C TRP A 667 -20.02 16.30 25.16
N GLN A 668 -19.22 17.18 24.56
CA GLN A 668 -18.92 18.49 25.15
C GLN A 668 -20.02 19.50 24.82
N GLU A 669 -20.46 19.52 23.56
CA GLU A 669 -21.56 20.34 23.10
C GLU A 669 -22.61 19.42 22.47
N ALA A 670 -23.86 19.53 22.89
CA ALA A 670 -24.94 18.71 22.38
C ALA A 670 -26.29 19.42 22.49
N PRO A 671 -26.80 19.98 21.39
CA PRO A 671 -28.14 20.52 21.35
C PRO A 671 -29.17 19.41 21.61
N ALA A 672 -30.25 19.75 22.34
CA ALA A 672 -31.25 18.79 22.81
C ALA A 672 -32.08 18.12 21.70
N ASP A 673 -31.99 18.59 20.45
CA ASP A 673 -32.71 18.10 19.28
C ASP A 673 -31.92 17.03 18.48
N HIS A 674 -30.73 16.65 18.95
CA HIS A 674 -29.92 15.61 18.31
C HIS A 674 -30.24 14.21 18.87
N LEU A 675 -30.38 13.23 17.98
CA LEU A 675 -30.56 11.82 18.30
C LEU A 675 -29.34 11.02 17.83
N ALA A 676 -28.57 10.47 18.78
CA ALA A 676 -27.50 9.52 18.47
C ALA A 676 -28.09 8.12 18.27
N THR A 677 -27.60 7.42 17.26
CA THR A 677 -28.00 6.06 16.91
C THR A 677 -26.77 5.24 16.59
N VAL A 678 -26.58 4.13 17.30
CA VAL A 678 -25.54 3.15 17.01
C VAL A 678 -26.18 1.97 16.28
N GLN A 679 -25.60 1.58 15.15
CA GLN A 679 -25.97 0.38 14.39
C GLN A 679 -24.81 -0.60 14.38
N MET A 680 -25.07 -1.85 14.73
CA MET A 680 -24.08 -2.92 14.63
C MET A 680 -24.23 -3.62 13.28
N VAL A 681 -23.16 -3.61 12.46
CA VAL A 681 -23.12 -4.26 11.15
C VAL A 681 -21.87 -5.13 11.03
N GLY A 682 -21.87 -6.14 10.15
CA GLY A 682 -20.64 -6.89 9.87
C GLY A 682 -19.53 -5.98 9.33
N ALA A 683 -18.27 -6.24 9.68
CA ALA A 683 -17.15 -5.38 9.27
C ALA A 683 -17.01 -5.25 7.73
N THR A 684 -17.39 -6.29 7.00
CA THR A 684 -17.36 -6.34 5.53
C THR A 684 -18.65 -5.84 4.87
N ALA A 685 -19.67 -5.44 5.64
CA ALA A 685 -21.00 -5.12 5.13
C ALA A 685 -21.01 -4.01 4.05
N HIS A 686 -20.11 -3.04 4.17
CA HIS A 686 -19.94 -1.95 3.19
C HIS A 686 -19.45 -2.42 1.81
N LEU A 687 -18.83 -3.61 1.71
CA LEU A 687 -18.42 -4.21 0.45
C LEU A 687 -19.59 -4.89 -0.27
N PHE A 688 -20.69 -5.12 0.44
CA PHE A 688 -21.86 -5.87 -0.01
C PHE A 688 -23.14 -5.11 0.34
N GLU A 689 -23.24 -3.86 -0.09
CA GLU A 689 -24.46 -3.08 0.11
C GLU A 689 -25.58 -3.52 -0.87
N PRO A 690 -26.86 -3.46 -0.46
CA PRO A 690 -27.33 -3.04 0.86
C PRO A 690 -27.14 -4.13 1.93
N SER A 691 -26.90 -3.75 3.17
CA SER A 691 -26.65 -4.66 4.30
C SER A 691 -27.54 -4.34 5.50
N LEU A 692 -27.93 -5.35 6.27
CA LEU A 692 -28.75 -5.17 7.48
C LEU A 692 -27.90 -4.86 8.72
N SER A 693 -28.47 -4.10 9.65
CA SER A 693 -27.95 -3.98 11.02
C SER A 693 -28.46 -5.14 11.86
N TRP A 694 -27.58 -5.73 12.65
CA TRP A 694 -27.89 -6.82 13.58
C TRP A 694 -28.54 -6.33 14.86
N ALA A 695 -28.06 -5.21 15.39
CA ALA A 695 -28.59 -4.54 16.56
C ALA A 695 -28.59 -3.02 16.33
N ARG A 696 -29.50 -2.32 17.01
CA ARG A 696 -29.61 -0.86 16.94
C ARG A 696 -30.08 -0.31 18.27
N ALA A 697 -29.46 0.79 18.70
CA ALA A 697 -29.91 1.57 19.84
C ALA A 697 -29.87 3.05 19.48
N SER A 698 -30.80 3.82 20.05
CA SER A 698 -30.88 5.27 19.86
C SER A 698 -31.16 5.96 21.19
N ALA A 699 -30.51 7.10 21.41
CA ALA A 699 -30.69 7.92 22.60
C ALA A 699 -30.52 9.40 22.25
N ALA A 700 -31.21 10.27 22.98
CA ALA A 700 -31.02 11.72 22.84
C ALA A 700 -29.61 12.10 23.32
N VAL A 701 -28.98 13.02 22.59
CA VAL A 701 -27.63 13.51 22.95
C VAL A 701 -27.76 14.49 24.12
N MET A 702 -26.86 14.38 25.10
CA MET A 702 -26.88 15.22 26.31
C MET A 702 -25.55 15.95 26.47
N SER A 703 -25.58 17.27 26.68
CA SER A 703 -24.38 18.09 26.88
C SER A 703 -23.73 17.80 28.23
N ASP A 704 -22.39 17.75 28.25
CA ASP A 704 -21.56 17.51 29.44
C ASP A 704 -21.91 16.23 30.22
N GLN A 705 -22.60 15.29 29.56
CA GLN A 705 -22.99 14.00 30.10
C GLN A 705 -22.69 12.88 29.12
N GLN A 706 -22.53 11.69 29.66
CA GLN A 706 -22.35 10.49 28.86
C GLN A 706 -23.71 9.96 28.43
N THR A 707 -23.98 9.98 27.12
CA THR A 707 -25.14 9.29 26.54
C THR A 707 -24.84 7.80 26.50
N GLU A 708 -25.61 7.00 27.24
CA GLU A 708 -25.50 5.54 27.25
C GLU A 708 -26.47 4.92 26.21
N LEU A 709 -25.94 4.04 25.37
CA LEU A 709 -26.72 3.21 24.45
C LEU A 709 -26.44 1.73 24.75
N ILE A 710 -27.49 0.92 24.85
CA ILE A 710 -27.38 -0.52 25.10
C ILE A 710 -27.81 -1.24 23.83
N LEU A 711 -26.87 -1.96 23.21
CA LEU A 711 -27.16 -2.86 22.10
C LEU A 711 -27.43 -4.26 22.64
N GLU A 712 -28.69 -4.67 22.57
CA GLU A 712 -29.10 -6.05 22.83
C GLU A 712 -28.69 -6.91 21.61
N LEU A 713 -27.78 -7.86 21.81
CA LEU A 713 -27.33 -8.73 20.73
C LEU A 713 -28.37 -9.82 20.46
N PRO A 714 -28.84 -10.00 19.21
CA PRO A 714 -29.74 -11.10 18.88
C PRO A 714 -29.15 -12.45 19.28
N GLU A 715 -29.97 -13.37 19.79
CA GLU A 715 -29.50 -14.72 20.14
C GLU A 715 -28.92 -15.48 18.95
N ASP A 716 -29.33 -15.13 17.73
CA ASP A 716 -28.92 -15.75 16.48
C ASP A 716 -27.77 -15.04 15.75
N ILE A 717 -27.17 -13.99 16.33
CA ILE A 717 -26.04 -13.29 15.70
C ILE A 717 -24.85 -14.24 15.51
N PRO A 718 -24.32 -14.39 14.28
CA PRO A 718 -23.26 -15.35 14.00
C PRO A 718 -21.89 -14.84 14.48
N PRO A 719 -20.89 -15.73 14.58
CA PRO A 719 -19.52 -15.32 14.89
C PRO A 719 -18.97 -14.35 13.85
N GLY A 720 -18.15 -13.40 14.28
CA GLY A 720 -17.52 -12.46 13.35
C GLY A 720 -17.04 -11.18 14.02
N ILE A 721 -16.54 -10.25 13.20
CA ILE A 721 -16.20 -8.88 13.63
C ILE A 721 -17.30 -7.95 13.14
N TYR A 722 -17.83 -7.18 14.08
CA TYR A 722 -18.92 -6.25 13.85
C TYR A 722 -18.48 -4.84 14.18
N VAL A 723 -18.78 -3.92 13.27
CA VAL A 723 -18.47 -2.50 13.39
C VAL A 723 -19.69 -1.77 13.91
N LEU A 724 -19.48 -0.90 14.89
CA LEU A 724 -20.51 -0.04 15.46
C LEU A 724 -20.53 1.29 14.69
N ARG A 725 -21.52 1.49 13.84
CA ARG A 725 -21.72 2.74 13.08
C ARG A 725 -22.49 3.74 13.92
N LEU A 726 -21.89 4.90 14.17
CA LEU A 726 -22.54 6.02 14.83
C LEU A 726 -23.17 6.95 13.78
N LEU A 727 -24.48 7.16 13.90
CA LEU A 727 -25.24 8.15 13.14
C LEU A 727 -25.88 9.13 14.11
N VAL A 728 -25.79 10.42 13.82
CA VAL A 728 -26.48 11.47 14.57
C VAL A 728 -27.46 12.15 13.63
N HIS A 729 -28.69 12.33 14.07
CA HIS A 729 -29.73 13.04 13.31
C HIS A 729 -30.19 14.28 14.07
N LYS A 730 -30.50 15.34 13.35
CA LYS A 730 -31.17 16.56 13.84
C LYS A 730 -32.47 16.71 13.06
N ASP A 731 -33.62 16.72 13.73
CA ASP A 731 -34.95 16.75 13.08
C ASP A 731 -35.13 15.69 11.97
N GLY A 732 -34.58 14.49 12.19
CA GLY A 732 -34.60 13.40 11.21
C GLY A 732 -33.60 13.51 10.06
N GLN A 733 -32.81 14.59 9.99
CA GLN A 733 -31.76 14.77 8.97
C GLN A 733 -30.39 14.30 9.49
N PRO A 734 -29.67 13.43 8.74
CA PRO A 734 -28.37 12.92 9.17
C PRO A 734 -27.30 14.02 9.18
N GLN A 735 -26.52 14.06 10.26
CA GLN A 735 -25.41 14.98 10.43
C GLN A 735 -24.12 14.35 9.91
N VAL A 736 -23.41 15.09 9.05
CA VAL A 736 -22.15 14.63 8.46
C VAL A 736 -21.02 14.87 9.45
N PRO A 737 -20.29 13.83 9.88
CA PRO A 737 -19.18 13.98 10.81
C PRO A 737 -18.02 14.76 10.19
N ARG A 738 -17.34 15.55 11.03
CA ARG A 738 -16.21 16.38 10.66
C ARG A 738 -15.16 16.41 11.76
N THR A 739 -13.89 16.48 11.37
CA THR A 739 -12.79 16.77 12.30
C THR A 739 -12.94 18.17 12.91
N SER A 740 -12.22 18.46 13.98
CA SER A 740 -12.05 19.82 14.54
C SER A 740 -11.64 20.89 13.51
N ARG A 741 -10.97 20.49 12.42
CA ARG A 741 -10.55 21.37 11.31
C ARG A 741 -11.59 21.50 10.18
N GLY A 742 -12.78 20.93 10.35
CA GLY A 742 -13.87 20.97 9.38
C GLY A 742 -13.76 20.00 8.19
N LEU A 743 -12.74 19.13 8.16
CA LEU A 743 -12.62 18.07 7.15
C LEU A 743 -13.78 17.07 7.28
N LYS A 744 -14.42 16.75 6.15
CA LYS A 744 -15.52 15.77 6.10
C LYS A 744 -15.00 14.37 6.39
N MET A 745 -15.77 13.61 7.16
CA MET A 745 -15.58 12.19 7.43
C MET A 745 -16.75 11.39 6.85
N GLY A 746 -16.54 10.11 6.62
CA GLY A 746 -17.61 9.15 6.35
C GLY A 746 -18.36 8.81 7.63
N THR A 747 -19.35 7.91 7.53
CA THR A 747 -20.03 7.39 8.73
C THR A 747 -19.00 6.85 9.73
N LEU A 748 -19.05 7.36 10.95
CA LEU A 748 -18.09 6.98 11.99
C LEU A 748 -18.31 5.53 12.38
N ALA A 749 -17.25 4.74 12.30
CA ALA A 749 -17.16 3.43 12.89
C ALA A 749 -16.39 3.55 14.22
N LEU A 750 -17.02 3.15 15.32
CA LEU A 750 -16.37 3.02 16.61
C LEU A 750 -15.55 1.71 16.66
N GLU A 751 -14.90 1.44 17.79
CA GLU A 751 -14.16 0.20 18.01
C GLU A 751 -15.05 -1.04 17.71
N PRO A 752 -14.58 -1.99 16.88
CA PRO A 752 -15.36 -3.17 16.55
C PRO A 752 -15.52 -4.12 17.74
N VAL A 753 -16.62 -4.85 17.74
CA VAL A 753 -16.90 -5.93 18.70
C VAL A 753 -16.78 -7.27 17.98
N ARG A 754 -16.06 -8.20 18.58
CA ARG A 754 -16.05 -9.59 18.13
C ARG A 754 -17.19 -10.37 18.76
N VAL A 755 -18.03 -10.98 17.94
CA VAL A 755 -19.03 -11.95 18.40
C VAL A 755 -18.41 -13.33 18.43
N LEU A 756 -18.46 -13.97 19.61
CA LEU A 756 -17.98 -15.32 19.83
C LEU A 756 -19.05 -16.35 19.46
N PRO A 757 -18.66 -17.57 19.05
CA PRO A 757 -19.64 -18.61 18.81
C PRO A 757 -20.39 -19.08 20.06
N SER A 758 -21.69 -19.34 19.91
CA SER A 758 -22.53 -19.87 21.00
C SER A 758 -23.60 -20.89 20.59
N ARG A 759 -23.98 -20.98 19.31
CA ARG A 759 -25.08 -21.84 18.86
C ARG A 759 -24.60 -23.13 18.20
N TRP A 760 -25.13 -24.24 18.69
CA TRP A 760 -24.86 -25.58 18.21
C TRP A 760 -26.17 -26.29 17.91
N ALA A 761 -26.14 -27.16 16.91
CA ALA A 761 -27.28 -27.95 16.50
C ALA A 761 -27.63 -29.00 17.56
N THR A 762 -28.93 -29.22 17.76
CA THR A 762 -29.44 -30.36 18.55
C THR A 762 -29.45 -31.64 17.72
N GLY A 763 -29.44 -31.51 16.38
CA GLY A 763 -29.60 -32.62 15.44
C GLY A 763 -31.07 -32.91 15.10
N GLU A 764 -32.01 -32.24 15.75
CA GLU A 764 -33.45 -32.38 15.53
C GLU A 764 -34.01 -31.36 14.53
N GLU A 765 -33.18 -30.47 13.99
CA GLU A 765 -33.63 -29.44 13.05
C GLU A 765 -34.13 -30.05 11.73
N GLU A 766 -35.25 -29.52 11.22
CA GLU A 766 -35.80 -29.92 9.93
C GLU A 766 -34.81 -29.59 8.81
N VAL A 767 -34.51 -30.59 7.97
CA VAL A 767 -33.60 -30.42 6.84
C VAL A 767 -34.35 -29.91 5.62
N LEU A 768 -34.00 -28.71 5.17
CA LEU A 768 -34.58 -28.06 3.99
C LEU A 768 -33.74 -28.26 2.71
N GLY A 769 -32.45 -28.56 2.85
CA GLY A 769 -31.58 -28.88 1.72
C GLY A 769 -30.14 -29.18 2.10
N HIS A 770 -29.48 -30.02 1.31
CA HIS A 770 -28.08 -30.39 1.50
C HIS A 770 -27.18 -29.72 0.45
N TYR A 771 -25.98 -29.33 0.89
CA TYR A 771 -25.00 -28.65 0.07
C TYR A 771 -23.63 -29.30 0.26
N GLY A 772 -22.95 -29.58 -0.86
CA GLY A 772 -21.65 -30.22 -0.91
C GLY A 772 -21.41 -30.86 -2.28
N PRO A 773 -20.25 -31.52 -2.47
CA PRO A 773 -19.98 -32.26 -3.70
C PRO A 773 -21.00 -33.39 -3.92
N GLU A 774 -21.53 -33.56 -5.14
CA GLU A 774 -22.61 -34.53 -5.47
C GLU A 774 -22.37 -35.98 -5.02
N ARG A 775 -21.10 -36.40 -4.91
CA ARG A 775 -20.70 -37.78 -4.56
C ARG A 775 -20.03 -37.88 -3.19
N ALA A 776 -20.24 -36.89 -2.32
CA ALA A 776 -19.70 -36.87 -0.97
C ALA A 776 -20.81 -36.56 0.04
N PRO A 777 -20.60 -36.89 1.33
CA PRO A 777 -21.50 -36.43 2.38
C PRO A 777 -21.68 -34.92 2.35
N PRO A 778 -22.87 -34.41 2.73
CA PRO A 778 -23.12 -32.98 2.84
C PRO A 778 -22.03 -32.27 3.65
N VAL A 779 -21.71 -31.06 3.24
CA VAL A 779 -20.78 -30.18 3.93
C VAL A 779 -21.56 -29.21 4.82
N ILE A 780 -22.66 -28.69 4.27
CA ILE A 780 -23.55 -27.73 4.92
C ILE A 780 -24.99 -28.17 4.65
N THR A 781 -25.84 -28.01 5.65
CA THR A 781 -27.28 -28.26 5.54
C THR A 781 -28.04 -26.97 5.83
N LEU A 782 -29.04 -26.65 5.01
CA LEU A 782 -29.98 -25.56 5.29
C LEU A 782 -31.10 -26.13 6.16
N VAL A 783 -31.32 -25.52 7.32
CA VAL A 783 -32.29 -25.99 8.34
C VAL A 783 -33.36 -24.96 8.68
N GLY A 784 -33.21 -23.72 8.21
CA GLY A 784 -34.23 -22.69 8.39
C GLY A 784 -34.23 -21.68 7.26
N VAL A 785 -35.42 -21.27 6.83
CA VAL A 785 -35.63 -20.19 5.85
C VAL A 785 -36.83 -19.38 6.31
N ASP A 786 -36.63 -18.08 6.46
CA ASP A 786 -37.69 -17.10 6.67
C ASP A 786 -37.48 -15.91 5.72
N ALA A 787 -38.59 -15.28 5.32
CA ALA A 787 -38.54 -14.11 4.45
C ALA A 787 -39.65 -13.12 4.80
N ALA A 788 -39.26 -11.87 5.02
CA ALA A 788 -40.17 -10.80 5.40
C ALA A 788 -39.95 -9.57 4.54
N ARG A 789 -41.06 -8.90 4.15
CA ARG A 789 -40.99 -7.62 3.46
C ARG A 789 -40.48 -6.55 4.45
N ARG A 790 -39.39 -5.87 4.09
CA ARG A 790 -38.81 -4.76 4.89
C ARG A 790 -39.25 -3.39 4.41
N SER A 791 -39.48 -3.26 3.11
CA SER A 791 -40.07 -2.08 2.49
C SER A 791 -40.78 -2.50 1.21
N ASP A 792 -41.46 -1.55 0.56
CA ASP A 792 -42.08 -1.78 -0.74
C ASP A 792 -41.10 -2.26 -1.81
N ARG A 793 -39.78 -2.15 -1.60
CA ARG A 793 -38.76 -2.56 -2.57
C ARG A 793 -37.69 -3.49 -2.03
N SER A 794 -37.90 -4.05 -0.83
CA SER A 794 -36.91 -4.96 -0.25
C SER A 794 -37.51 -6.07 0.60
N VAL A 795 -36.89 -7.25 0.49
CA VAL A 795 -37.21 -8.44 1.26
C VAL A 795 -35.99 -8.83 2.06
N GLU A 796 -36.14 -8.97 3.37
CA GLU A 796 -35.14 -9.64 4.18
C GLU A 796 -35.35 -11.14 4.13
N VAL A 797 -34.27 -11.86 3.88
CA VAL A 797 -34.23 -13.31 3.89
C VAL A 797 -33.29 -13.74 5.01
N SER A 798 -33.80 -14.54 5.93
CA SER A 798 -33.05 -15.15 7.02
C SER A 798 -32.87 -16.64 6.76
N LEU A 799 -31.62 -17.09 6.73
CA LEU A 799 -31.23 -18.47 6.45
C LEU A 799 -30.52 -19.02 7.67
N THR A 800 -30.87 -20.22 8.12
CA THR A 800 -30.14 -20.91 9.18
C THR A 800 -29.45 -22.14 8.61
N TRP A 801 -28.14 -22.16 8.73
CA TRP A 801 -27.26 -23.20 8.23
C TRP A 801 -26.71 -24.03 9.38
N ARG A 802 -26.61 -25.34 9.17
CA ARG A 802 -25.85 -26.26 10.02
C ARG A 802 -24.61 -26.71 9.27
N SER A 803 -23.43 -26.51 9.86
CA SER A 803 -22.20 -27.09 9.30
C SER A 803 -22.13 -28.56 9.68
N GLU A 804 -22.05 -29.44 8.69
CA GLU A 804 -21.88 -30.89 8.94
C GLU A 804 -20.39 -31.24 9.08
N ARG A 805 -19.55 -30.48 8.38
CA ARG A 805 -18.09 -30.54 8.44
C ARG A 805 -17.49 -29.24 7.91
N GLN A 806 -16.20 -29.01 8.15
CA GLN A 806 -15.52 -27.84 7.60
C GLN A 806 -15.53 -27.86 6.08
N ALA A 807 -15.87 -26.72 5.49
CA ALA A 807 -15.98 -26.63 4.04
C ALA A 807 -14.59 -26.63 3.37
N PRO A 808 -14.39 -27.45 2.31
CA PRO A 808 -13.11 -27.51 1.60
C PRO A 808 -12.83 -26.30 0.72
N LEU A 809 -13.80 -25.38 0.60
CA LEU A 809 -13.67 -24.08 -0.07
C LEU A 809 -14.66 -23.06 0.52
N ASN A 810 -14.46 -21.79 0.21
CA ASN A 810 -15.38 -20.72 0.55
C ASN A 810 -16.45 -20.59 -0.55
N TYR A 811 -17.68 -21.01 -0.26
CA TYR A 811 -18.78 -20.99 -1.21
C TYR A 811 -19.32 -19.57 -1.44
N VAL A 812 -19.95 -19.36 -2.60
CA VAL A 812 -20.76 -18.18 -2.90
C VAL A 812 -22.22 -18.59 -2.94
N MET A 813 -23.09 -17.72 -2.42
CA MET A 813 -24.54 -17.92 -2.39
C MET A 813 -25.21 -17.09 -3.48
N SER A 814 -26.18 -17.68 -4.18
CA SER A 814 -27.12 -17.01 -5.07
C SER A 814 -28.53 -17.18 -4.53
N LEU A 815 -29.17 -16.08 -4.17
CA LEU A 815 -30.56 -16.02 -3.73
C LEU A 815 -31.42 -15.46 -4.85
N ARG A 816 -32.52 -16.14 -5.18
CA ARG A 816 -33.41 -15.74 -6.26
C ARG A 816 -34.85 -15.81 -5.79
N LEU A 817 -35.51 -14.66 -5.73
CA LEU A 817 -36.93 -14.55 -5.44
C LEU A 817 -37.70 -14.62 -6.76
N ARG A 818 -38.68 -15.53 -6.84
CA ARG A 818 -39.52 -15.77 -8.02
C ARG A 818 -40.99 -15.72 -7.66
N ARG A 819 -41.84 -15.36 -8.63
CA ARG A 819 -43.29 -15.52 -8.52
C ARG A 819 -43.70 -16.97 -8.82
N ALA A 820 -44.97 -17.28 -8.55
CA ALA A 820 -45.57 -18.57 -8.85
C ALA A 820 -45.51 -18.95 -10.35
N ASP A 821 -45.46 -17.97 -11.26
CA ASP A 821 -45.30 -18.18 -12.71
C ASP A 821 -43.85 -18.43 -13.15
N GLY A 822 -42.91 -18.47 -12.20
CA GLY A 822 -41.47 -18.65 -12.44
C GLY A 822 -40.72 -17.37 -12.83
N SER A 823 -41.40 -16.22 -12.96
CA SER A 823 -40.76 -14.94 -13.25
C SER A 823 -39.85 -14.50 -12.10
N ARG A 824 -38.66 -13.98 -12.44
CA ARG A 824 -37.65 -13.55 -11.46
C ARG A 824 -37.95 -12.12 -10.99
N VAL A 825 -38.08 -11.96 -9.68
CA VAL A 825 -38.36 -10.67 -9.01
C VAL A 825 -37.08 -10.00 -8.56
N ALA A 826 -36.24 -10.73 -7.82
CA ALA A 826 -34.98 -10.23 -7.30
C ALA A 826 -33.94 -11.35 -7.32
N THR A 827 -32.67 -10.98 -7.50
CA THR A 827 -31.55 -11.92 -7.42
C THR A 827 -30.37 -11.23 -6.75
N ARG A 828 -29.62 -11.99 -5.95
CA ARG A 828 -28.42 -11.47 -5.33
C ARG A 828 -27.39 -12.57 -5.12
N ASP A 829 -26.17 -12.28 -5.55
CA ASP A 829 -25.01 -13.15 -5.39
C ASP A 829 -24.02 -12.52 -4.42
N LEU A 830 -23.64 -13.26 -3.37
CA LEU A 830 -22.68 -12.81 -2.35
C LEU A 830 -22.12 -14.02 -1.58
N PRO A 831 -20.92 -13.91 -0.99
CA PRO A 831 -20.50 -14.90 0.00
C PRO A 831 -21.47 -14.90 1.20
N PRO A 832 -21.75 -16.05 1.83
CA PRO A 832 -22.50 -16.09 3.08
C PRO A 832 -21.93 -15.10 4.11
N LEU A 833 -22.83 -14.47 4.87
CA LEU A 833 -22.50 -13.44 5.87
C LEU A 833 -21.72 -12.26 5.31
N SER A 834 -21.91 -11.95 4.03
CA SER A 834 -21.15 -10.91 3.32
C SER A 834 -19.62 -11.11 3.48
N GLY A 835 -19.17 -12.37 3.57
CA GLY A 835 -17.77 -12.73 3.72
C GLY A 835 -17.17 -12.49 5.11
N GLY A 836 -17.96 -12.07 6.11
CA GLY A 836 -17.49 -11.77 7.47
C GLY A 836 -17.18 -13.01 8.32
N TYR A 837 -17.71 -14.18 7.95
CA TYR A 837 -17.40 -15.48 8.55
C TYR A 837 -17.53 -16.57 7.47
N PRO A 838 -16.48 -16.78 6.65
CA PRO A 838 -16.55 -17.63 5.46
C PRO A 838 -16.76 -19.11 5.81
N THR A 839 -17.39 -19.87 4.90
CA THR A 839 -17.88 -21.24 5.15
C THR A 839 -16.81 -22.24 5.57
N SER A 840 -15.54 -22.01 5.22
CA SER A 840 -14.43 -22.87 5.67
C SER A 840 -14.13 -22.77 7.17
N LEU A 841 -14.56 -21.69 7.82
CA LEU A 841 -14.38 -21.49 9.26
C LEU A 841 -15.52 -22.10 10.09
N TRP A 842 -16.64 -22.47 9.46
CA TRP A 842 -17.79 -23.02 10.17
C TRP A 842 -17.44 -24.37 10.76
N ARG A 843 -17.71 -24.53 12.06
CA ARG A 843 -17.31 -25.73 12.80
C ARG A 843 -18.40 -26.82 12.71
N PRO A 844 -18.03 -28.10 12.67
CA PRO A 844 -19.02 -29.19 12.62
C PRO A 844 -20.01 -29.07 13.79
N GLY A 845 -21.31 -29.09 13.49
CA GLY A 845 -22.42 -28.91 14.43
C GLY A 845 -22.77 -27.45 14.73
N GLU A 846 -22.03 -26.46 14.23
CA GLU A 846 -22.33 -25.04 14.44
C GLU A 846 -23.59 -24.64 13.66
N LEU A 847 -24.47 -23.84 14.29
CA LEU A 847 -25.61 -23.19 13.64
C LEU A 847 -25.26 -21.74 13.30
N ILE A 848 -25.43 -21.37 12.03
CA ILE A 848 -25.08 -20.05 11.49
C ILE A 848 -26.31 -19.43 10.86
N THR A 849 -26.73 -18.26 11.35
CA THR A 849 -27.81 -17.49 10.73
C THR A 849 -27.24 -16.42 9.80
N ASP A 850 -27.69 -16.40 8.54
CA ASP A 850 -27.32 -15.40 7.54
C ASP A 850 -28.55 -14.56 7.14
N ARG A 851 -28.41 -13.22 7.17
CA ARG A 851 -29.49 -12.29 6.84
C ARG A 851 -29.11 -11.48 5.61
N VAL A 852 -29.91 -11.60 4.55
CA VAL A 852 -29.66 -10.97 3.25
C VAL A 852 -30.84 -10.10 2.84
N LEU A 853 -30.54 -8.88 2.37
CA LEU A 853 -31.56 -8.01 1.80
C LEU A 853 -31.63 -8.20 0.28
N LEU A 854 -32.78 -8.60 -0.26
CA LEU A 854 -33.04 -8.64 -1.68
C LEU A 854 -33.75 -7.34 -2.09
N SER A 855 -33.08 -6.54 -2.93
CA SER A 855 -33.70 -5.36 -3.54
C SER A 855 -34.35 -5.74 -4.86
N THR A 856 -35.59 -5.28 -5.06
CA THR A 856 -36.31 -5.45 -6.33
C THR A 856 -36.22 -4.17 -7.17
N SER A 857 -36.20 -4.32 -8.49
CA SER A 857 -36.32 -3.20 -9.44
C SER A 857 -37.76 -2.74 -9.65
N GLU A 858 -38.72 -3.46 -9.09
CA GLU A 858 -40.14 -3.15 -9.21
C GLU A 858 -40.53 -1.92 -8.38
N ALA A 859 -41.60 -1.24 -8.81
CA ALA A 859 -42.06 -0.02 -8.15
C ALA A 859 -42.53 -0.28 -6.72
N ALA A 860 -43.22 -1.41 -6.51
CA ALA A 860 -43.62 -1.95 -5.22
C ALA A 860 -43.72 -3.48 -5.35
N LEU A 861 -43.35 -4.20 -4.29
CA LEU A 861 -43.46 -5.65 -4.19
C LEU A 861 -44.84 -6.02 -3.62
N PRO A 862 -45.72 -6.66 -4.42
CA PRO A 862 -47.05 -7.05 -3.95
C PRO A 862 -46.97 -8.08 -2.82
N ALA A 863 -47.91 -8.01 -1.89
CA ALA A 863 -48.13 -9.12 -0.96
C ALA A 863 -48.57 -10.37 -1.74
N GLY A 864 -48.10 -11.54 -1.32
CA GLY A 864 -48.44 -12.80 -1.97
C GLY A 864 -47.40 -13.90 -1.79
N GLU A 865 -47.63 -14.99 -2.51
CA GLU A 865 -46.77 -16.18 -2.48
C GLU A 865 -45.62 -16.07 -3.48
N TYR A 866 -44.42 -16.32 -3.00
CA TYR A 866 -43.18 -16.33 -3.79
C TYR A 866 -42.43 -17.64 -3.56
N GLU A 867 -41.57 -17.98 -4.51
CA GLU A 867 -40.58 -19.06 -4.36
C GLU A 867 -39.20 -18.45 -4.18
N LEU A 868 -38.51 -18.82 -3.10
CA LEU A 868 -37.12 -18.49 -2.88
C LEU A 868 -36.25 -19.69 -3.29
N GLU A 869 -35.42 -19.51 -4.30
CA GLU A 869 -34.37 -20.45 -4.71
C GLU A 869 -33.04 -20.04 -4.07
N ILE A 870 -32.47 -20.94 -3.25
CA ILE A 870 -31.20 -20.76 -2.53
C ILE A 870 -30.17 -21.70 -3.14
N VAL A 871 -29.08 -21.15 -3.69
CA VAL A 871 -28.01 -21.92 -4.33
C VAL A 871 -26.69 -21.60 -3.66
N LEU A 872 -25.92 -22.63 -3.26
CA LEU A 872 -24.49 -22.46 -2.98
C LEU A 872 -23.70 -22.98 -4.19
N TYR A 873 -22.63 -22.28 -4.57
CA TYR A 873 -21.81 -22.66 -5.71
C TYR A 873 -20.31 -22.40 -5.48
N ASP A 874 -19.49 -23.15 -6.18
CA ASP A 874 -18.04 -22.92 -6.26
C ASP A 874 -17.75 -21.77 -7.24
N ARG A 875 -17.09 -20.71 -6.77
CA ARG A 875 -16.79 -19.52 -7.59
C ARG A 875 -15.82 -19.82 -8.73
N VAL A 876 -14.94 -20.81 -8.59
CA VAL A 876 -13.94 -21.18 -9.61
C VAL A 876 -14.61 -21.92 -10.76
N THR A 877 -15.41 -22.94 -10.44
CA THR A 877 -16.03 -23.78 -11.47
C THR A 877 -17.41 -23.31 -11.90
N LEU A 878 -18.00 -22.35 -11.17
CA LEU A 878 -19.39 -21.88 -11.30
C LEU A 878 -20.43 -23.00 -11.17
N LYS A 879 -20.05 -24.14 -10.58
CA LYS A 879 -20.95 -25.28 -10.39
C LYS A 879 -21.68 -25.12 -9.08
N ALA A 880 -23.01 -25.29 -9.12
CA ALA A 880 -23.81 -25.41 -7.92
C ALA A 880 -23.37 -26.65 -7.13
N VAL A 881 -23.27 -26.50 -5.81
CA VAL A 881 -23.02 -27.60 -4.86
C VAL A 881 -24.28 -27.95 -4.07
N GLY A 882 -25.40 -27.34 -4.40
CA GLY A 882 -26.70 -27.62 -3.81
C GLY A 882 -27.68 -26.50 -4.10
N THR A 883 -28.96 -26.86 -4.17
CA THR A 883 -30.07 -25.93 -4.38
C THR A 883 -31.24 -26.35 -3.50
N ALA A 884 -31.80 -25.42 -2.74
CA ALA A 884 -33.07 -25.58 -2.06
C ALA A 884 -34.10 -24.59 -2.61
N ARG A 885 -35.39 -24.96 -2.56
CA ARG A 885 -36.51 -24.09 -2.89
C ARG A 885 -37.51 -24.11 -1.76
N LYS A 886 -37.96 -22.92 -1.33
CA LYS A 886 -38.96 -22.76 -0.29
C LYS A 886 -40.01 -21.76 -0.75
N ARG A 887 -41.28 -22.09 -0.58
CA ARG A 887 -42.37 -21.11 -0.73
C ARG A 887 -42.40 -20.19 0.48
N VAL A 888 -42.49 -18.89 0.23
CA VAL A 888 -42.51 -17.84 1.24
C VAL A 888 -43.67 -16.89 0.96
N SER A 889 -44.46 -16.60 1.98
CA SER A 889 -45.53 -15.61 1.90
C SER A 889 -45.01 -14.27 2.36
N LEU A 890 -45.05 -13.26 1.49
CA LEU A 890 -44.65 -11.90 1.83
C LEU A 890 -45.91 -11.08 2.15
N SER A 891 -46.03 -10.64 3.41
CA SER A 891 -47.13 -9.79 3.90
C SER A 891 -46.84 -8.30 3.81
#